data_AF-A0A8H7ECS9-F1
#
_entry.id   AF-A0A8H7ECS9-F1
#
_cell.length_a   1.000
_cell.length_b   1.000
_cell.length_c   1.000
_cell.angle_alpha   90.00
_cell.angle_beta   90.00
_cell.angle_gamma   90.00
#
_symmetry.space_group_name_H-M   'P 1'
#
loop_
_entity.id
_entity.type
_entity.pdbx_description
1 polymer ?
#
loop_
_entity_poly.entity_id
_entity_poly.type
_entity_poly.pdbx_seq_one_letter_code
_entity_poly.pdbx_strand_id
1 'polypeptide(L)'
;MSTKPSLKAAEDFLSFVNASPTPFHAVKSAKERLEKAGFKQIKERDSWAPTLQPGGKYYLTRNTSSIVAFAIGNKWKAGNPIAMIGAHTDSPCLRIKPVSKRTGDGFIQVACETYGGGLWHTWFDRDLSIAGRAMVRTKDGNIEQRLVKVERPILRIPTLAIHLDRQENFQFNKETQLFPIAGLVAAELNRQGKTEETKEDSKDTETEGPLAAPTARHHPYIIDIIAEEAGAEPSDIVDFEMVLYDTQKSVIGGLNNELIFSPRLDNLMMTYCSIEGIIKSLSASSALENDSTIRLIACFDHEEIGSQTAQGADSNLLPAVIRRLSVLPASDSNSDKSFEKVEADTATAYEQTLATSFLISADMAHSVHPNYPAKYESQHRPEMNKGTVIKINANARYATNSPGIVLLQEAARRAKAASYNPKSAKEGVPLQLFVVRNDSSCGSTIGPMLSAAMGARTLDLGNPQLSMHSIRETGGAHDVEHAVNLFDSFFENFEELEKKIISVCSLTRTAVLTTDIMAPQFLSGDKNAIDGFLDRFDVFLFDCDGVLWSGDHLFEKVPETLEMLRSKGKQLVFVTNNSTKSRADYKKKFEKLGIPAEVEEVFGSSYSAAVYIARILNLPAPKNKVFVLGESGVEQELDAEGVPYIGGTDPAYNREFRQPEDFEAIANGSLLDPDVGVVLSGLDFHSNYLKTAIAFQYLQRGAIYLATNIDSTLPNAHTLFPGAGASGASLERAIGKSPLSLGKPSQAMMDAVEGKFKFDRSRTCMVGDRLNTDIQFGIDGKLGGTLAVLTGVSKKEDFLAEGATTVPTAYVNALGDLLG
;
A
#
# COMPACT_ATOMS: atom_id res chain seq x y z
N MET A 1 41.87 2.27 -29.04
CA MET A 1 40.64 1.46 -29.13
C MET A 1 40.10 1.31 -27.72
N SER A 2 39.02 2.01 -27.37
CA SER A 2 38.36 1.85 -26.07
C SER A 2 37.69 0.47 -26.07
N THR A 3 38.03 -0.39 -25.12
CA THR A 3 37.40 -1.70 -24.93
C THR A 3 35.91 -1.48 -24.73
N LYS A 4 35.08 -2.03 -25.65
CA LYS A 4 33.63 -1.96 -25.50
C LYS A 4 33.25 -2.59 -24.16
N PRO A 5 32.40 -1.93 -23.38
CA PRO A 5 32.01 -2.42 -22.09
C PRO A 5 31.15 -3.68 -22.20
N SER A 6 31.26 -4.58 -21.22
CA SER A 6 30.59 -5.88 -21.25
C SER A 6 29.08 -5.73 -21.01
N LEU A 7 28.28 -6.36 -21.88
CA LEU A 7 26.81 -6.42 -21.81
C LEU A 7 26.29 -7.81 -21.40
N LYS A 8 27.18 -8.68 -20.93
CA LYS A 8 26.89 -10.10 -20.67
C LYS A 8 25.70 -10.31 -19.71
N ALA A 9 25.60 -9.48 -18.66
CA ALA A 9 24.49 -9.56 -17.71
C ALA A 9 23.16 -9.21 -18.37
N ALA A 10 23.12 -8.17 -19.22
CA ALA A 10 21.94 -7.82 -19.98
C ALA A 10 21.56 -8.93 -20.98
N GLU A 11 22.52 -9.48 -21.73
CA GLU A 11 22.29 -10.58 -22.70
C GLU A 11 21.72 -11.84 -22.02
N ASP A 12 22.23 -12.19 -20.84
CA ASP A 12 21.72 -13.32 -20.06
C ASP A 12 20.31 -13.04 -19.50
N PHE A 13 20.06 -11.81 -19.02
CA PHE A 13 18.71 -11.39 -18.66
C PHE A 13 17.73 -11.47 -19.84
N LEU A 14 18.13 -11.05 -21.05
CA LEU A 14 17.30 -11.17 -22.24
C LEU A 14 16.95 -12.63 -22.54
N SER A 15 17.88 -13.56 -22.30
CA SER A 15 17.63 -14.99 -22.44
C SER A 15 16.59 -15.47 -21.41
N PHE A 16 16.68 -15.00 -20.17
CA PHE A 16 15.71 -15.31 -19.10
C PHE A 16 14.30 -14.81 -19.42
N VAL A 17 14.13 -13.53 -19.78
CA VAL A 17 12.80 -12.93 -20.04
C VAL A 17 12.13 -13.47 -21.31
N ASN A 18 12.91 -13.81 -22.34
CA ASN A 18 12.41 -14.46 -23.56
C ASN A 18 11.96 -15.92 -23.32
N ALA A 19 12.59 -16.61 -22.36
CA ALA A 19 12.17 -17.93 -21.91
C ALA A 19 10.95 -17.88 -20.98
N SER A 20 10.60 -16.70 -20.46
CA SER A 20 9.62 -16.50 -19.39
C SER A 20 8.42 -15.63 -19.83
N PRO A 21 7.55 -16.12 -20.73
CA PRO A 21 6.34 -15.39 -21.12
C PRO A 21 5.26 -15.35 -20.03
N THR A 22 5.36 -16.20 -19.00
CA THR A 22 4.39 -16.30 -17.89
C THR A 22 5.09 -16.52 -16.55
N PRO A 23 4.42 -16.29 -15.40
CA PRO A 23 4.95 -16.62 -14.08
C PRO A 23 5.44 -18.07 -13.96
N PHE A 24 4.71 -19.03 -14.55
CA PHE A 24 5.08 -20.44 -14.55
C PHE A 24 6.42 -20.70 -15.27
N HIS A 25 6.66 -20.00 -16.38
CA HIS A 25 7.90 -20.10 -17.13
C HIS A 25 9.05 -19.34 -16.44
N ALA A 26 8.76 -18.23 -15.75
CA ALA A 26 9.72 -17.53 -14.92
C ALA A 26 10.23 -18.44 -13.79
N VAL A 27 9.33 -19.13 -13.10
CA VAL A 27 9.69 -20.12 -12.05
C VAL A 27 10.46 -21.30 -12.64
N LYS A 28 10.08 -21.83 -13.81
CA LYS A 28 10.87 -22.87 -14.49
C LYS A 28 12.31 -22.40 -14.76
N SER A 29 12.45 -21.20 -15.35
CA SER A 29 13.77 -20.63 -15.67
C SER A 29 14.61 -20.36 -14.41
N ALA A 30 13.97 -19.90 -13.33
CA ALA A 30 14.59 -19.71 -12.03
C ALA A 30 15.09 -21.03 -11.43
N LYS A 31 14.24 -22.06 -11.46
CA LYS A 31 14.58 -23.42 -11.02
C LYS A 31 15.81 -23.96 -11.75
N GLU A 32 15.84 -23.90 -13.07
CA GLU A 32 16.96 -24.42 -13.87
C GLU A 32 18.29 -23.75 -13.52
N ARG A 33 18.26 -22.43 -13.25
CA ARG A 33 19.43 -21.66 -12.81
C ARG A 33 19.89 -22.04 -11.41
N LEU A 34 18.95 -22.16 -10.47
CA LEU A 34 19.23 -22.56 -9.09
C LEU A 34 19.78 -23.99 -9.00
N GLU A 35 19.20 -24.95 -9.74
CA GLU A 35 19.68 -26.33 -9.79
C GLU A 35 21.09 -26.41 -10.38
N LYS A 36 21.38 -25.63 -11.44
CA LYS A 36 22.73 -25.52 -12.00
C LYS A 36 23.74 -24.92 -10.99
N ALA A 37 23.29 -24.08 -10.07
CA ALA A 37 24.08 -23.53 -8.98
C ALA A 37 24.16 -24.45 -7.74
N GLY A 38 23.60 -25.66 -7.81
CA GLY A 38 23.66 -26.68 -6.77
C GLY A 38 22.58 -26.58 -5.69
N PHE A 39 21.51 -25.81 -5.92
CA PHE A 39 20.35 -25.82 -5.04
C PHE A 39 19.52 -27.08 -5.24
N LYS A 40 18.94 -27.60 -4.15
CA LYS A 40 18.09 -28.79 -4.17
C LYS A 40 16.63 -28.42 -3.97
N GLN A 41 15.73 -29.00 -4.78
CA GLN A 41 14.30 -28.82 -4.58
C GLN A 41 13.85 -29.53 -3.30
N ILE A 42 13.09 -28.83 -2.46
CA ILE A 42 12.34 -29.41 -1.36
C ILE A 42 10.85 -29.26 -1.62
N LYS A 43 10.05 -30.17 -1.08
CA LYS A 43 8.59 -30.07 -1.17
C LYS A 43 8.05 -29.39 0.06
N GLU A 44 7.13 -28.46 -0.15
CA GLU A 44 6.51 -27.71 0.93
C GLU A 44 5.73 -28.64 1.90
N ARG A 45 5.13 -29.71 1.37
CA ARG A 45 4.31 -30.68 2.13
C ARG A 45 5.13 -31.63 3.00
N ASP A 46 6.43 -31.77 2.74
CA ASP A 46 7.28 -32.73 3.44
C ASP A 46 7.84 -32.11 4.72
N SER A 47 8.20 -32.95 5.70
CA SER A 47 9.04 -32.50 6.82
C SER A 47 10.44 -32.13 6.31
N TRP A 48 10.95 -30.98 6.74
CA TRP A 48 12.23 -30.46 6.28
C TRP A 48 13.41 -30.85 7.17
N ALA A 49 13.14 -31.22 8.43
CA ALA A 49 14.14 -31.60 9.41
C ALA A 49 15.17 -32.66 8.91
N PRO A 50 14.79 -33.73 8.17
CA PRO A 50 15.77 -34.70 7.69
C PRO A 50 16.59 -34.22 6.48
N THR A 51 16.18 -33.11 5.83
CA THR A 51 16.75 -32.67 4.54
C THR A 51 17.61 -31.41 4.68
N LEU A 52 17.16 -30.46 5.50
CA LEU A 52 17.84 -29.18 5.69
C LEU A 52 19.04 -29.34 6.63
N GLN A 53 20.18 -28.81 6.22
CA GLN A 53 21.45 -28.87 6.96
C GLN A 53 22.17 -27.52 6.82
N PRO A 54 22.89 -27.05 7.85
CA PRO A 54 23.86 -25.97 7.71
C PRO A 54 24.82 -26.23 6.54
N GLY A 55 25.09 -25.21 5.73
CA GLY A 55 25.85 -25.32 4.48
C GLY A 55 25.04 -25.74 3.26
N GLY A 56 23.78 -26.12 3.43
CA GLY A 56 22.91 -26.56 2.34
C GLY A 56 22.26 -25.40 1.57
N LYS A 57 21.89 -25.69 0.31
CA LYS A 57 21.22 -24.78 -0.63
C LYS A 57 19.91 -25.41 -1.10
N TYR A 58 18.79 -24.74 -0.94
CA TYR A 58 17.46 -25.32 -1.16
C TYR A 58 16.49 -24.34 -1.80
N TYR A 59 15.50 -24.85 -2.51
CA TYR A 59 14.39 -24.04 -2.99
C TYR A 59 13.08 -24.83 -2.99
N LEU A 60 11.96 -24.10 -2.93
CA LEU A 60 10.62 -24.64 -3.11
C LEU A 60 9.80 -23.72 -4.02
N THR A 61 8.71 -24.26 -4.55
CA THR A 61 7.75 -23.52 -5.37
C THR A 61 6.34 -23.69 -4.83
N ARG A 62 5.53 -22.65 -4.88
CA ARG A 62 4.09 -22.71 -4.59
C ARG A 62 3.30 -22.32 -5.83
N ASN A 63 2.25 -23.08 -6.14
CA ASN A 63 1.47 -22.97 -7.39
C ASN A 63 2.30 -23.07 -8.69
N THR A 64 3.60 -23.39 -8.60
CA THR A 64 4.58 -23.29 -9.69
C THR A 64 4.71 -21.89 -10.31
N SER A 65 4.18 -20.86 -9.64
CA SER A 65 4.28 -19.46 -10.05
C SER A 65 5.01 -18.58 -9.04
N SER A 66 5.13 -19.01 -7.79
CA SER A 66 6.06 -18.40 -6.81
C SER A 66 7.20 -19.35 -6.46
N ILE A 67 8.37 -18.78 -6.20
CA ILE A 67 9.58 -19.52 -5.82
C ILE A 67 10.28 -18.88 -4.62
N VAL A 68 10.71 -19.70 -3.68
CA VAL A 68 11.54 -19.29 -2.54
C VAL A 68 12.81 -20.13 -2.58
N ALA A 69 13.97 -19.49 -2.58
CA ALA A 69 15.27 -20.16 -2.57
C ALA A 69 16.13 -19.59 -1.44
N PHE A 70 16.84 -20.46 -0.74
CA PHE A 70 17.65 -20.07 0.40
C PHE A 70 18.91 -20.94 0.57
N ALA A 71 19.94 -20.35 1.16
CA ALA A 71 21.18 -21.03 1.54
C ALA A 71 21.44 -20.81 3.02
N ILE A 72 21.78 -21.89 3.73
CA ILE A 72 21.95 -21.89 5.18
C ILE A 72 23.43 -21.79 5.50
N GLY A 73 23.86 -20.76 6.23
CA GLY A 73 25.25 -20.64 6.69
C GLY A 73 25.68 -21.80 7.60
N ASN A 74 26.96 -22.19 7.55
CA ASN A 74 27.47 -23.27 8.40
C ASN A 74 27.40 -22.96 9.90
N LYS A 75 27.35 -21.67 10.26
CA LYS A 75 27.26 -21.20 11.65
C LYS A 75 25.85 -20.77 12.03
N TRP A 76 24.84 -21.07 11.20
CA TRP A 76 23.44 -20.78 11.49
C TRP A 76 23.00 -21.46 12.79
N LYS A 77 22.24 -20.71 13.60
CA LYS A 77 21.56 -21.18 14.80
C LYS A 77 20.16 -20.59 14.85
N ALA A 78 19.25 -21.24 15.56
CA ALA A 78 17.93 -20.69 15.84
C ALA A 78 18.04 -19.27 16.42
N GLY A 79 17.27 -18.32 15.90
CA GLY A 79 17.28 -16.91 16.31
C GLY A 79 18.24 -15.99 15.53
N ASN A 80 19.15 -16.54 14.73
CA ASN A 80 20.04 -15.74 13.87
C ASN A 80 19.26 -15.01 12.75
N PRO A 81 19.86 -14.02 12.06
CA PRO A 81 19.16 -13.20 11.08
C PRO A 81 19.11 -13.80 9.67
N ILE A 82 18.05 -13.51 8.92
CA ILE A 82 17.91 -13.84 7.50
C ILE A 82 18.10 -12.57 6.65
N ALA A 83 19.01 -12.65 5.68
CA ALA A 83 19.13 -11.67 4.60
C ALA A 83 18.14 -12.04 3.51
N MET A 84 17.16 -11.18 3.22
CA MET A 84 16.06 -11.49 2.30
C MET A 84 16.00 -10.52 1.13
N ILE A 85 15.71 -11.03 -0.06
CA ILE A 85 15.30 -10.22 -1.22
C ILE A 85 13.96 -10.76 -1.75
N GLY A 86 12.94 -9.91 -1.77
CA GLY A 86 11.64 -10.19 -2.36
C GLY A 86 11.51 -9.57 -3.75
N ALA A 87 10.88 -10.25 -4.70
CA ALA A 87 10.49 -9.70 -6.01
C ALA A 87 9.17 -10.33 -6.47
N HIS A 88 8.71 -10.07 -7.69
CA HIS A 88 7.57 -10.80 -8.27
C HIS A 88 7.79 -11.25 -9.72
N THR A 89 7.02 -12.27 -10.09
CA THR A 89 7.15 -13.08 -11.31
C THR A 89 6.07 -12.79 -12.34
N ASP A 90 5.00 -12.11 -11.93
CA ASP A 90 3.91 -11.66 -12.78
C ASP A 90 4.15 -10.27 -13.34
N SER A 91 3.39 -9.98 -14.39
CA SER A 91 3.34 -8.71 -15.09
C SER A 91 1.93 -8.52 -15.67
N PRO A 92 1.49 -7.28 -15.96
CA PRO A 92 0.18 -7.06 -16.54
C PRO A 92 0.07 -7.73 -17.91
N CYS A 93 -1.01 -8.47 -18.13
CA CYS A 93 -1.21 -9.23 -19.36
C CYS A 93 -2.69 -9.40 -19.70
N LEU A 94 -2.95 -9.98 -20.88
CA LEU A 94 -4.28 -10.47 -21.24
C LEU A 94 -4.32 -11.97 -21.02
N ARG A 95 -5.32 -12.46 -20.27
CA ARG A 95 -5.51 -13.88 -19.96
C ARG A 95 -6.72 -14.42 -20.73
N ILE A 96 -6.65 -15.64 -21.25
CA ILE A 96 -7.80 -16.25 -21.94
C ILE A 96 -8.91 -16.52 -20.92
N LYS A 97 -10.14 -16.09 -21.21
CA LYS A 97 -11.30 -16.32 -20.34
C LYS A 97 -11.66 -17.81 -20.28
N PRO A 98 -12.27 -18.31 -19.18
CA PRO A 98 -12.73 -19.70 -19.06
C PRO A 98 -13.71 -20.14 -20.17
N VAL A 99 -14.48 -19.20 -20.73
CA VAL A 99 -15.21 -19.41 -21.99
C VAL A 99 -14.74 -18.33 -22.95
N SER A 100 -13.93 -18.74 -23.93
CA SER A 100 -13.26 -17.80 -24.84
C SER A 100 -13.73 -17.87 -26.29
N LYS A 101 -14.50 -18.91 -26.64
CA LYS A 101 -15.04 -19.09 -27.99
C LYS A 101 -15.94 -17.90 -28.36
N ARG A 102 -15.47 -17.06 -29.29
CA ARG A 102 -16.27 -15.99 -29.91
C ARG A 102 -16.09 -15.94 -31.42
N THR A 103 -17.12 -15.49 -32.10
CA THR A 103 -17.11 -15.20 -33.54
C THR A 103 -17.81 -13.88 -33.78
N GLY A 104 -17.28 -13.07 -34.70
CA GLY A 104 -17.86 -11.79 -35.09
C GLY A 104 -17.43 -11.46 -36.52
N ASP A 105 -18.39 -11.07 -37.37
CA ASP A 105 -18.13 -10.57 -38.73
C ASP A 105 -17.20 -11.48 -39.59
N GLY A 106 -17.33 -12.80 -39.46
CA GLY A 106 -16.53 -13.79 -40.19
C GLY A 106 -15.14 -14.08 -39.58
N PHE A 107 -14.80 -13.45 -38.46
CA PHE A 107 -13.58 -13.71 -37.70
C PHE A 107 -13.81 -14.68 -36.55
N ILE A 108 -12.78 -15.49 -36.29
CA ILE A 108 -12.60 -16.26 -35.07
C ILE A 108 -11.91 -15.34 -34.07
N GLN A 109 -12.54 -15.14 -32.92
CA GLN A 109 -12.01 -14.32 -31.82
C GLN A 109 -11.83 -15.15 -30.55
N VAL A 110 -10.90 -14.71 -29.72
CA VAL A 110 -10.64 -15.30 -28.40
C VAL A 110 -10.97 -14.25 -27.34
N ALA A 111 -11.94 -14.52 -26.49
CA ALA A 111 -12.24 -13.59 -25.39
C ALA A 111 -11.14 -13.66 -24.33
N CYS A 112 -10.68 -12.48 -23.91
CA CYS A 112 -9.60 -12.33 -22.93
C CYS A 112 -10.03 -11.41 -21.78
N GLU A 113 -9.42 -11.56 -20.62
CA GLU A 113 -9.56 -10.67 -19.47
C GLU A 113 -8.27 -9.89 -19.23
N THR A 114 -8.40 -8.69 -18.67
CA THR A 114 -7.25 -7.87 -18.26
C THR A 114 -6.75 -8.30 -16.90
N TYR A 115 -5.47 -8.63 -16.82
CA TYR A 115 -4.77 -8.96 -15.58
C TYR A 115 -3.80 -7.83 -15.22
N GLY A 116 -3.92 -7.26 -14.03
CA GLY A 116 -3.08 -6.15 -13.57
C GLY A 116 -3.38 -4.78 -14.18
N GLY A 117 -2.50 -3.81 -13.96
CA GLY A 117 -2.64 -2.41 -14.36
C GLY A 117 -2.11 -2.05 -15.75
N GLY A 118 -2.34 -2.88 -16.77
CA GLY A 118 -1.69 -2.76 -18.08
C GLY A 118 -1.97 -1.48 -18.89
N LEU A 119 -0.97 -1.02 -19.65
CA LEU A 119 -1.14 -0.01 -20.70
C LEU A 119 -1.73 -0.66 -21.95
N TRP A 120 -3.04 -0.96 -21.90
CA TRP A 120 -3.74 -1.80 -22.87
C TRP A 120 -3.69 -1.32 -24.33
N HIS A 121 -3.52 -0.01 -24.56
CA HIS A 121 -3.35 0.52 -25.92
C HIS A 121 -2.09 -0.03 -26.62
N THR A 122 -1.06 -0.41 -25.85
CA THR A 122 0.21 -0.91 -26.39
C THR A 122 0.12 -2.35 -26.92
N TRP A 123 -0.96 -3.07 -26.56
CA TRP A 123 -1.24 -4.44 -26.99
C TRP A 123 -1.89 -4.53 -28.38
N PHE A 124 -2.40 -3.41 -28.89
CA PHE A 124 -2.92 -3.34 -30.25
C PHE A 124 -1.79 -3.46 -31.26
N ASP A 125 -2.11 -4.07 -32.41
CA ASP A 125 -1.22 -4.26 -33.55
C ASP A 125 0.10 -4.98 -33.24
N ARG A 126 0.09 -5.80 -32.19
CA ARG A 126 1.17 -6.71 -31.82
C ARG A 126 0.94 -8.10 -32.39
N ASP A 127 2.05 -8.76 -32.70
CA ASP A 127 2.08 -10.16 -33.09
C ASP A 127 2.08 -11.02 -31.83
N LEU A 128 0.88 -11.45 -31.42
CA LEU A 128 0.65 -12.11 -30.14
C LEU A 128 0.60 -13.63 -30.29
N SER A 129 0.99 -14.31 -29.23
CA SER A 129 0.81 -15.75 -29.06
C SER A 129 0.34 -16.08 -27.65
N ILE A 130 0.18 -17.36 -27.32
CA ILE A 130 -0.28 -17.84 -26.01
C ILE A 130 0.81 -18.66 -25.31
N ALA A 131 0.88 -18.50 -23.99
CA ALA A 131 1.70 -19.33 -23.13
C ALA A 131 1.05 -19.50 -21.76
N GLY A 132 1.39 -20.54 -21.03
CA GLY A 132 0.79 -20.81 -19.73
C GLY A 132 0.95 -22.25 -19.26
N ARG A 133 -0.07 -22.78 -18.59
CA ARG A 133 -0.13 -24.17 -18.13
C ARG A 133 -1.43 -24.85 -18.55
N ALA A 134 -1.35 -26.13 -18.85
CA ALA A 134 -2.49 -27.01 -19.07
C ALA A 134 -2.50 -28.11 -18.00
N MET A 135 -3.70 -28.44 -17.51
CA MET A 135 -3.94 -29.60 -16.65
C MET A 135 -4.33 -30.77 -17.53
N VAL A 136 -3.45 -31.78 -17.60
CA VAL A 136 -3.54 -32.90 -18.54
C VAL A 136 -3.81 -34.18 -17.78
N ARG A 137 -4.85 -34.92 -18.19
CA ARG A 137 -5.10 -36.28 -17.72
C ARG A 137 -4.11 -37.24 -18.37
N THR A 138 -3.35 -37.95 -17.56
CA THR A 138 -2.45 -39.01 -18.02
C THR A 138 -3.20 -40.31 -18.26
N LYS A 139 -2.57 -41.24 -19.01
CA LYS A 139 -3.11 -42.57 -19.29
C LYS A 139 -3.41 -43.39 -18.01
N ASP A 140 -2.69 -43.12 -16.93
CA ASP A 140 -2.85 -43.80 -15.63
C ASP A 140 -3.94 -43.15 -14.76
N GLY A 141 -4.65 -42.14 -15.28
CA GLY A 141 -5.76 -41.45 -14.60
C GLY A 141 -5.35 -40.25 -13.72
N ASN A 142 -4.05 -40.04 -13.50
CA ASN A 142 -3.53 -38.87 -12.78
C ASN A 142 -3.71 -37.59 -13.60
N ILE A 143 -3.80 -36.44 -12.91
CA ILE A 143 -3.82 -35.11 -13.56
C ILE A 143 -2.49 -34.43 -13.27
N GLU A 144 -1.79 -34.04 -14.33
CA GLU A 144 -0.49 -33.38 -14.26
C GLU A 144 -0.53 -32.00 -14.90
N GLN A 145 0.30 -31.10 -14.39
CA GLN A 145 0.49 -29.79 -15.01
C GLN A 145 1.58 -29.86 -16.08
N ARG A 146 1.30 -29.33 -17.28
CA ARG A 146 2.28 -29.16 -18.36
C ARG A 146 2.35 -27.71 -18.80
N LEU A 147 3.56 -27.20 -19.05
CA LEU A 147 3.74 -25.85 -19.57
C LEU A 147 3.51 -25.85 -21.08
N VAL A 148 2.91 -24.79 -21.57
CA VAL A 148 2.60 -24.57 -22.97
C VAL A 148 3.15 -23.22 -23.39
N LYS A 149 3.84 -23.18 -24.53
CA LYS A 149 4.33 -21.94 -25.14
C LYS A 149 4.34 -22.09 -26.64
N VAL A 150 3.39 -21.44 -27.31
CA VAL A 150 3.30 -21.48 -28.77
C VAL A 150 4.29 -20.46 -29.35
N GLU A 151 5.37 -20.92 -29.98
CA GLU A 151 6.47 -20.06 -30.48
C GLU A 151 6.25 -19.52 -31.90
N ARG A 152 5.03 -19.06 -32.19
CA ARG A 152 4.66 -18.36 -33.44
C ARG A 152 3.47 -17.44 -33.22
N PRO A 153 3.33 -16.34 -33.97
CA PRO A 153 2.18 -15.46 -33.81
C PRO A 153 0.90 -16.13 -34.30
N ILE A 154 -0.12 -16.12 -33.44
CA ILE A 154 -1.43 -16.74 -33.71
C ILE A 154 -2.61 -15.83 -33.35
N LEU A 155 -2.33 -14.68 -32.72
CA LEU A 155 -3.33 -13.74 -32.27
C LEU A 155 -2.91 -12.33 -32.65
N ARG A 156 -3.89 -11.48 -32.93
CA ARG A 156 -3.67 -10.04 -33.14
C ARG A 156 -4.88 -9.23 -32.69
N ILE A 157 -4.63 -8.10 -32.03
CA ILE A 157 -5.68 -7.12 -31.69
C ILE A 157 -5.55 -5.95 -32.67
N PRO A 158 -6.31 -5.91 -33.77
CA PRO A 158 -6.18 -4.84 -34.76
C PRO A 158 -6.75 -3.52 -34.25
N THR A 159 -6.10 -2.40 -34.57
CA THR A 159 -6.73 -1.08 -34.40
C THR A 159 -7.86 -0.87 -35.40
N LEU A 160 -8.86 -0.06 -35.03
CA LEU A 160 -9.81 0.48 -35.99
C LEU A 160 -9.09 1.51 -36.88
N ALA A 161 -9.31 1.44 -38.19
CA ALA A 161 -8.73 2.39 -39.12
C ALA A 161 -9.19 3.83 -38.80
N ILE A 162 -8.24 4.76 -38.70
CA ILE A 162 -8.48 6.18 -38.39
C ILE A 162 -9.52 6.86 -39.30
N HIS A 163 -9.71 6.37 -40.52
CA HIS A 163 -10.71 6.89 -41.46
C HIS A 163 -12.15 6.66 -41.00
N LEU A 164 -12.37 5.65 -40.16
CA LEU A 164 -13.68 5.26 -39.64
C LEU A 164 -13.97 5.88 -38.27
N ASP A 165 -12.94 6.26 -37.53
CA ASP A 165 -13.07 6.93 -36.25
C ASP A 165 -11.87 7.87 -36.00
N ARG A 166 -12.11 9.18 -36.13
CA ARG A 166 -11.09 10.23 -36.01
C ARG A 166 -11.05 10.78 -34.57
N GLN A 167 -10.77 9.92 -33.61
CA GLN A 167 -10.58 10.36 -32.23
C GLN A 167 -9.21 11.02 -32.06
N GLU A 168 -9.15 12.14 -31.32
CA GLU A 168 -7.88 12.76 -30.92
C GLU A 168 -7.13 11.91 -29.89
N ASN A 169 -7.86 11.21 -29.02
CA ASN A 169 -7.32 10.31 -28.01
C ASN A 169 -7.73 8.87 -28.33
N PHE A 170 -6.79 7.93 -28.33
CA PHE A 170 -7.10 6.52 -28.59
C PHE A 170 -7.82 5.89 -27.39
N GLN A 171 -9.15 5.90 -27.42
CA GLN A 171 -10.01 5.27 -26.42
C GLN A 171 -10.66 4.01 -26.99
N PHE A 172 -10.76 2.98 -26.15
CA PHE A 172 -11.42 1.74 -26.51
C PHE A 172 -12.00 1.06 -25.27
N ASN A 173 -13.05 0.29 -25.49
CA ASN A 173 -13.69 -0.54 -24.48
C ASN A 173 -12.90 -1.85 -24.30
N LYS A 174 -12.48 -2.12 -23.07
CA LYS A 174 -11.65 -3.29 -22.73
C LYS A 174 -12.38 -4.63 -22.92
N GLU A 175 -13.71 -4.65 -22.91
CA GLU A 175 -14.51 -5.86 -23.09
C GLU A 175 -14.87 -6.11 -24.55
N THR A 176 -15.15 -5.08 -25.34
CA THR A 176 -15.65 -5.28 -26.71
C THR A 176 -14.60 -5.04 -27.80
N GLN A 177 -13.51 -4.34 -27.50
CA GLN A 177 -12.52 -3.91 -28.50
C GLN A 177 -11.10 -4.41 -28.22
N LEU A 178 -10.89 -5.24 -27.19
CA LEU A 178 -9.57 -5.78 -26.81
C LEU A 178 -9.39 -7.27 -27.14
N PHE A 179 -10.40 -7.91 -27.75
CA PHE A 179 -10.33 -9.33 -28.08
C PHE A 179 -9.55 -9.56 -29.37
N PRO A 180 -8.51 -10.41 -29.36
CA PRO A 180 -7.75 -10.72 -30.55
C PRO A 180 -8.57 -11.53 -31.55
N ILE A 181 -8.26 -11.31 -32.83
CA ILE A 181 -8.58 -12.25 -33.91
C ILE A 181 -7.54 -13.38 -33.92
N ALA A 182 -8.01 -14.60 -34.17
CA ALA A 182 -7.19 -15.81 -34.29
C ALA A 182 -7.22 -16.43 -35.71
N GLY A 183 -8.21 -16.05 -36.52
CA GLY A 183 -8.38 -16.59 -37.87
C GLY A 183 -9.70 -16.18 -38.50
N LEU A 184 -9.99 -16.76 -39.66
CA LEU A 184 -11.24 -16.56 -40.41
C LEU A 184 -12.11 -17.80 -40.29
N VAL A 185 -13.42 -17.61 -40.09
CA VAL A 185 -14.39 -18.72 -39.98
C VAL A 185 -14.36 -19.60 -41.24
N ALA A 186 -14.27 -19.01 -42.43
CA ALA A 186 -14.18 -19.76 -43.69
C ALA A 186 -12.93 -20.65 -43.79
N ALA A 187 -11.80 -20.20 -43.25
CA ALA A 187 -10.57 -21.00 -43.25
C ALA A 187 -10.69 -22.20 -42.30
N GLU A 188 -11.34 -22.01 -41.15
CA GLU A 188 -11.58 -23.09 -40.18
C GLU A 188 -12.58 -24.12 -40.70
N LEU A 189 -13.66 -23.70 -41.38
CA LEU A 189 -14.59 -24.63 -42.03
C LEU A 189 -13.89 -25.50 -43.09
N ASN A 190 -12.99 -24.92 -43.88
CA ASN A 190 -12.18 -25.67 -44.85
C ASN A 190 -11.18 -26.64 -44.19
N ARG A 191 -10.72 -26.34 -42.97
CA ARG A 191 -9.89 -27.27 -42.17
C ARG A 191 -10.72 -28.46 -41.71
N GLN A 192 -11.90 -28.19 -41.14
CA GLN A 192 -12.80 -29.21 -40.59
C GLN A 192 -13.35 -30.14 -41.68
N GLY A 193 -13.77 -29.60 -42.83
CA GLY A 193 -14.26 -30.37 -43.97
C GLY A 193 -13.21 -31.29 -44.63
N LYS A 194 -11.92 -31.17 -44.28
CA LYS A 194 -10.87 -32.15 -44.66
C LYS A 194 -10.65 -33.25 -43.63
N THR A 195 -11.12 -33.07 -42.40
CA THR A 195 -10.99 -34.02 -41.28
C THR A 195 -12.25 -34.85 -41.02
N GLU A 196 -13.38 -34.51 -41.65
CA GLU A 196 -14.68 -35.21 -41.48
C GLU A 196 -14.78 -36.61 -42.15
N GLU A 197 -13.73 -37.16 -42.77
CA GLU A 197 -13.80 -38.52 -43.32
C GLU A 197 -13.67 -39.66 -42.27
N THR A 198 -13.38 -39.39 -41.00
CA THR A 198 -13.46 -40.45 -39.95
C THR A 198 -13.66 -39.89 -38.55
N LYS A 199 -14.91 -39.94 -38.04
CA LYS A 199 -15.29 -40.52 -36.74
C LYS A 199 -16.78 -40.25 -36.46
N GLU A 200 -17.57 -41.31 -36.55
CA GLU A 200 -18.97 -41.35 -36.10
C GLU A 200 -19.07 -41.12 -34.58
N ASP A 201 -20.13 -40.39 -34.23
CA ASP A 201 -20.63 -40.03 -32.91
C ASP A 201 -20.44 -41.08 -31.80
N SER A 202 -19.64 -40.73 -30.79
CA SER A 202 -19.89 -41.20 -29.42
C SER A 202 -20.65 -40.11 -28.68
N LYS A 203 -21.96 -40.32 -28.52
CA LYS A 203 -22.82 -39.58 -27.60
C LYS A 203 -22.38 -39.82 -26.16
N ASP A 204 -21.36 -39.09 -25.71
CA ASP A 204 -21.16 -38.87 -24.29
C ASP A 204 -22.04 -37.70 -23.87
N THR A 205 -22.77 -37.87 -22.78
CA THR A 205 -23.66 -36.89 -22.17
C THR A 205 -22.93 -35.57 -21.94
N GLU A 206 -23.01 -34.64 -22.88
CA GLU A 206 -22.41 -33.31 -22.77
C GLU A 206 -23.04 -32.60 -21.59
N THR A 207 -22.21 -32.29 -20.59
CA THR A 207 -22.58 -31.40 -19.51
C THR A 207 -22.68 -29.99 -20.11
N GLU A 208 -23.88 -29.59 -20.53
CA GLU A 208 -24.14 -28.21 -20.94
C GLU A 208 -23.88 -27.26 -19.76
N GLY A 209 -23.16 -26.16 -20.00
CA GLY A 209 -22.89 -25.14 -18.99
C GLY A 209 -21.44 -24.64 -18.95
N PRO A 210 -21.11 -23.73 -18.01
CA PRO A 210 -19.79 -23.07 -17.93
C PRO A 210 -18.62 -24.01 -17.58
N LEU A 211 -18.89 -25.27 -17.24
CA LEU A 211 -17.91 -26.32 -16.94
C LEU A 211 -17.91 -27.45 -17.99
N ALA A 212 -18.49 -27.21 -19.18
CA ALA A 212 -18.39 -28.12 -20.31
C ALA A 212 -16.93 -28.41 -20.69
N ALA A 213 -16.72 -29.47 -21.48
CA ALA A 213 -15.38 -29.83 -21.98
C ALA A 213 -14.69 -28.62 -22.66
N PRO A 214 -13.34 -28.49 -22.55
CA PRO A 214 -12.63 -27.35 -23.14
C PRO A 214 -12.92 -27.12 -24.63
N THR A 215 -13.15 -28.19 -25.40
CA THR A 215 -13.53 -28.13 -26.83
C THR A 215 -14.88 -27.47 -27.10
N ALA A 216 -15.78 -27.45 -26.11
CA ALA A 216 -17.05 -26.71 -26.17
C ALA A 216 -16.89 -25.24 -25.74
N ARG A 217 -16.03 -24.96 -24.75
CA ARG A 217 -15.80 -23.61 -24.19
C ARG A 217 -14.87 -22.73 -25.04
N HIS A 218 -14.02 -23.35 -25.87
CA HIS A 218 -12.99 -22.70 -26.67
C HIS A 218 -13.09 -23.14 -28.13
N HIS A 219 -12.41 -22.43 -29.03
CA HIS A 219 -12.32 -22.88 -30.43
C HIS A 219 -11.52 -24.19 -30.48
N PRO A 220 -12.00 -25.26 -31.15
CA PRO A 220 -11.32 -26.56 -31.18
C PRO A 220 -9.86 -26.46 -31.61
N TYR A 221 -9.55 -25.63 -32.60
CA TYR A 221 -8.17 -25.46 -33.06
C TYR A 221 -7.22 -24.88 -32.00
N ILE A 222 -7.72 -24.06 -31.07
CA ILE A 222 -6.90 -23.57 -29.95
C ILE A 222 -6.58 -24.71 -28.99
N ILE A 223 -7.54 -25.62 -28.74
CA ILE A 223 -7.31 -26.80 -27.90
C ILE A 223 -6.33 -27.75 -28.58
N ASP A 224 -6.44 -27.95 -29.90
CA ASP A 224 -5.48 -28.76 -30.67
C ASP A 224 -4.04 -28.24 -30.46
N ILE A 225 -3.83 -26.93 -30.59
CA ILE A 225 -2.52 -26.30 -30.40
C ILE A 225 -2.03 -26.46 -28.95
N ILE A 226 -2.90 -26.24 -27.95
CA ILE A 226 -2.54 -26.40 -26.54
C ILE A 226 -2.14 -27.85 -26.24
N ALA A 227 -2.88 -28.81 -26.80
CA ALA A 227 -2.63 -30.23 -26.62
C ALA A 227 -1.32 -30.67 -27.29
N GLU A 228 -1.05 -30.20 -28.52
CA GLU A 228 0.21 -30.43 -29.23
C GLU A 228 1.41 -29.95 -28.42
N GLU A 229 1.39 -28.69 -27.95
CA GLU A 229 2.46 -28.12 -27.13
C GLU A 229 2.59 -28.80 -25.77
N ALA A 230 1.48 -29.28 -25.20
CA ALA A 230 1.50 -30.06 -23.96
C ALA A 230 1.93 -31.52 -24.19
N GLY A 231 2.09 -32.00 -25.42
CA GLY A 231 2.35 -33.39 -25.75
C GLY A 231 1.23 -34.34 -25.31
N ALA A 232 -0.03 -33.94 -25.53
CA ALA A 232 -1.24 -34.64 -25.10
C ALA A 232 -2.29 -34.66 -26.23
N GLU A 233 -3.34 -35.46 -26.08
CA GLU A 233 -4.50 -35.38 -26.98
C GLU A 233 -5.46 -34.26 -26.52
N PRO A 234 -6.26 -33.64 -27.42
CA PRO A 234 -7.24 -32.63 -27.04
C PRO A 234 -8.22 -33.09 -25.95
N SER A 235 -8.59 -34.38 -25.95
CA SER A 235 -9.46 -34.99 -24.93
C SER A 235 -8.81 -35.13 -23.55
N ASP A 236 -7.48 -35.09 -23.48
CA ASP A 236 -6.74 -35.21 -22.22
C ASP A 236 -6.66 -33.86 -21.50
N ILE A 237 -6.94 -32.75 -22.18
CA ILE A 237 -6.95 -31.41 -21.59
C ILE A 237 -8.17 -31.27 -20.69
N VAL A 238 -7.93 -31.15 -19.38
CA VAL A 238 -8.98 -30.95 -18.38
C VAL A 238 -9.35 -29.47 -18.28
N ASP A 239 -8.34 -28.61 -18.14
CA ASP A 239 -8.48 -27.16 -18.12
C ASP A 239 -7.11 -26.49 -18.35
N PHE A 240 -7.08 -25.17 -18.52
CA PHE A 240 -5.82 -24.45 -18.67
C PHE A 240 -5.86 -23.00 -18.18
N GLU A 241 -4.67 -22.44 -17.96
CA GLU A 241 -4.46 -21.01 -17.73
C GLU A 241 -3.45 -20.51 -18.74
N MET A 242 -3.92 -19.73 -19.73
CA MET A 242 -3.10 -19.19 -20.80
C MET A 242 -3.18 -17.67 -20.81
N VAL A 243 -2.03 -17.03 -20.97
CA VAL A 243 -1.92 -15.59 -21.19
C VAL A 243 -1.43 -15.33 -22.61
N LEU A 244 -1.75 -14.15 -23.13
CA LEU A 244 -1.21 -13.63 -24.37
C LEU A 244 0.15 -13.00 -24.09
N TYR A 245 1.08 -13.16 -25.03
CA TYR A 245 2.39 -12.53 -24.96
C TYR A 245 2.87 -12.05 -26.34
N ASP A 246 3.70 -11.00 -26.34
CA ASP A 246 4.36 -10.50 -27.55
C ASP A 246 5.43 -11.49 -28.03
N THR A 247 5.35 -11.89 -29.30
CA THR A 247 6.34 -12.79 -29.92
C THR A 247 7.64 -12.06 -30.31
N GLN A 248 7.65 -10.73 -30.31
CA GLN A 248 8.84 -9.95 -30.56
C GLN A 248 9.85 -10.11 -29.42
N LYS A 249 10.96 -10.82 -29.68
CA LYS A 249 12.03 -11.07 -28.69
C LYS A 249 12.56 -9.77 -28.07
N SER A 250 12.90 -9.83 -26.79
CA SER A 250 13.63 -8.76 -26.10
C SER A 250 15.02 -8.57 -26.70
N VAL A 251 15.46 -7.32 -26.82
CA VAL A 251 16.73 -6.95 -27.47
C VAL A 251 17.44 -5.81 -26.73
N ILE A 252 18.76 -5.75 -26.87
CA ILE A 252 19.55 -4.56 -26.54
C ILE A 252 19.46 -3.59 -27.73
N GLY A 253 19.26 -2.31 -27.46
CA GLY A 253 19.16 -1.26 -28.46
C GLY A 253 19.68 0.08 -27.95
N GLY A 254 19.32 1.16 -28.65
CA GLY A 254 19.95 2.46 -28.48
C GLY A 254 21.18 2.64 -29.38
N LEU A 255 21.63 3.87 -29.57
CA LEU A 255 22.74 4.18 -30.48
C LEU A 255 24.06 3.54 -30.03
N ASN A 256 24.20 3.25 -28.73
CA ASN A 256 25.37 2.67 -28.11
C ASN A 256 25.09 1.30 -27.46
N ASN A 257 23.97 0.66 -27.76
CA ASN A 257 23.53 -0.58 -27.11
C ASN A 257 23.37 -0.42 -25.58
N GLU A 258 22.89 0.74 -25.14
CA GLU A 258 22.77 1.12 -23.73
C GLU A 258 21.37 0.88 -23.14
N LEU A 259 20.38 0.50 -23.97
CA LEU A 259 18.99 0.28 -23.56
C LEU A 259 18.57 -1.17 -23.77
N ILE A 260 17.62 -1.62 -22.97
CA ILE A 260 16.90 -2.88 -23.14
C ILE A 260 15.47 -2.56 -23.58
N PHE A 261 15.01 -3.20 -24.66
CA PHE A 261 13.61 -3.18 -25.09
C PHE A 261 13.00 -4.56 -24.86
N SER A 262 12.08 -4.67 -23.92
CA SER A 262 11.56 -5.97 -23.49
C SER A 262 10.13 -5.86 -22.95
N PRO A 263 9.27 -6.87 -23.17
CA PRO A 263 8.14 -7.08 -22.28
C PRO A 263 8.62 -7.43 -20.86
N ARG A 264 7.77 -7.20 -19.84
CA ARG A 264 7.90 -7.79 -18.50
C ARG A 264 9.24 -7.46 -17.80
N LEU A 265 9.86 -6.32 -18.09
CA LEU A 265 10.92 -5.80 -17.24
C LEU A 265 10.41 -5.69 -15.82
N ASP A 266 9.19 -5.16 -15.70
CA ASP A 266 8.36 -5.21 -14.51
C ASP A 266 7.69 -6.59 -14.37
N ASN A 267 8.11 -7.47 -13.46
CA ASN A 267 9.31 -7.35 -12.62
C ASN A 267 10.31 -8.50 -12.80
N LEU A 268 10.33 -9.09 -14.01
CA LEU A 268 11.29 -10.16 -14.31
C LEU A 268 12.74 -9.67 -14.26
N MET A 269 13.00 -8.36 -14.39
CA MET A 269 14.34 -7.81 -14.16
C MET A 269 14.79 -8.00 -12.72
N MET A 270 14.00 -7.61 -11.72
CA MET A 270 14.42 -7.78 -10.31
C MET A 270 14.31 -9.23 -9.84
N THR A 271 13.39 -10.03 -10.39
CA THR A 271 13.39 -11.48 -10.19
C THR A 271 14.69 -12.11 -10.69
N TYR A 272 15.12 -11.80 -11.91
CA TYR A 272 16.41 -12.26 -12.45
C TYR A 272 17.58 -11.80 -11.58
N CYS A 273 17.63 -10.52 -11.23
CA CYS A 273 18.72 -9.97 -10.43
C CYS A 273 18.80 -10.63 -9.06
N SER A 274 17.65 -10.92 -8.42
CA SER A 274 17.59 -11.62 -7.13
C SER A 274 18.16 -13.04 -7.22
N ILE A 275 17.80 -13.79 -8.25
CA ILE A 275 18.29 -15.15 -8.51
C ILE A 275 19.79 -15.15 -8.77
N GLU A 276 20.28 -14.30 -9.66
CA GLU A 276 21.71 -14.23 -9.97
C GLU A 276 22.52 -13.66 -8.80
N GLY A 277 21.94 -12.73 -8.02
CA GLY A 277 22.56 -12.18 -6.81
C GLY A 277 22.83 -13.25 -5.76
N ILE A 278 21.83 -14.08 -5.41
CA ILE A 278 22.02 -15.17 -4.44
C ILE A 278 23.00 -16.22 -4.98
N ILE A 279 22.90 -16.59 -6.27
CA ILE A 279 23.82 -17.54 -6.92
C ILE A 279 25.27 -17.02 -6.85
N LYS A 280 25.48 -15.75 -7.20
CA LYS A 280 26.80 -15.12 -7.23
C LYS A 280 27.43 -15.05 -5.84
N SER A 281 26.63 -14.74 -4.81
CA SER A 281 27.10 -14.69 -3.42
C SER A 281 27.60 -16.05 -2.91
N LEU A 282 27.20 -17.15 -3.57
CA LEU A 282 27.53 -18.54 -3.23
C LEU A 282 28.55 -19.17 -4.20
N SER A 283 29.21 -18.36 -5.03
CA SER A 283 30.16 -18.83 -6.04
C SER A 283 31.48 -19.36 -5.46
N ALA A 284 31.94 -18.79 -4.34
CA ALA A 284 33.08 -19.31 -3.60
C ALA A 284 32.69 -20.56 -2.80
N SER A 285 33.53 -21.60 -2.83
CA SER A 285 33.28 -22.83 -2.04
C SER A 285 33.21 -22.56 -0.54
N SER A 286 33.92 -21.53 -0.07
CA SER A 286 33.94 -21.10 1.33
C SER A 286 32.83 -20.12 1.71
N ALA A 287 31.90 -19.77 0.79
CA ALA A 287 30.91 -18.71 0.99
C ALA A 287 30.04 -18.88 2.24
N LEU A 288 29.74 -20.13 2.62
CA LEU A 288 28.90 -20.46 3.78
C LEU A 288 29.71 -20.86 5.02
N GLU A 289 31.04 -21.03 4.93
CA GLU A 289 31.86 -21.60 6.02
C GLU A 289 31.81 -20.78 7.30
N ASN A 290 31.85 -19.45 7.18
CA ASN A 290 31.82 -18.52 8.30
C ASN A 290 30.51 -17.75 8.43
N ASP A 291 29.53 -18.07 7.60
CA ASP A 291 28.23 -17.39 7.53
C ASP A 291 27.32 -17.90 8.64
N SER A 292 26.82 -17.00 9.48
CA SER A 292 25.84 -17.32 10.52
C SER A 292 24.40 -16.96 10.13
N THR A 293 24.17 -16.52 8.89
CA THR A 293 22.86 -16.09 8.38
C THR A 293 22.23 -17.14 7.47
N ILE A 294 20.94 -16.95 7.17
CA ILE A 294 20.33 -17.54 5.97
C ILE A 294 20.25 -16.45 4.90
N ARG A 295 20.71 -16.76 3.69
CA ARG A 295 20.50 -15.94 2.50
C ARG A 295 19.26 -16.45 1.80
N LEU A 296 18.28 -15.58 1.54
CA LEU A 296 16.98 -15.98 1.02
C LEU A 296 16.50 -15.03 -0.07
N ILE A 297 15.91 -15.60 -1.12
CA ILE A 297 15.08 -14.87 -2.08
C ILE A 297 13.65 -15.42 -2.09
N ALA A 298 12.68 -14.56 -2.33
CA ALA A 298 11.28 -14.93 -2.54
C ALA A 298 10.70 -14.14 -3.73
N CYS A 299 10.39 -14.81 -4.82
CA CYS A 299 9.76 -14.22 -5.99
C CYS A 299 8.30 -14.67 -6.02
N PHE A 300 7.39 -13.72 -5.80
CA PHE A 300 5.95 -13.96 -5.65
C PHE A 300 5.22 -13.86 -6.98
N ASP A 301 4.02 -14.39 -7.05
CA ASP A 301 3.07 -14.21 -8.13
C ASP A 301 2.01 -13.20 -7.65
N HIS A 302 1.18 -12.71 -8.55
CA HIS A 302 0.01 -11.88 -8.23
C HIS A 302 0.29 -10.53 -7.55
N GLU A 303 1.48 -9.96 -7.70
CA GLU A 303 1.76 -8.60 -7.21
C GLU A 303 0.83 -7.57 -7.88
N GLU A 304 0.66 -7.70 -9.20
CA GLU A 304 -0.05 -6.75 -10.06
C GLU A 304 -1.56 -6.65 -9.79
N ILE A 305 -2.08 -7.59 -8.99
CA ILE A 305 -3.48 -7.67 -8.57
C ILE A 305 -3.63 -7.53 -7.05
N GLY A 306 -2.59 -7.09 -6.34
CA GLY A 306 -2.62 -6.77 -4.91
C GLY A 306 -2.12 -7.87 -3.97
N SER A 307 -1.51 -8.95 -4.48
CA SER A 307 -0.83 -10.01 -3.71
C SER A 307 -1.68 -10.88 -2.78
N GLN A 308 -2.99 -10.66 -2.67
CA GLN A 308 -3.89 -11.39 -1.76
C GLN A 308 -4.30 -12.77 -2.26
N THR A 309 -3.34 -13.67 -2.41
CA THR A 309 -3.56 -15.06 -2.85
C THR A 309 -2.61 -16.03 -2.14
N ALA A 310 -2.84 -17.34 -2.25
CA ALA A 310 -2.03 -18.34 -1.54
C ALA A 310 -0.52 -18.32 -1.90
N GLN A 311 -0.17 -17.80 -3.07
CA GLN A 311 1.20 -17.69 -3.58
C GLN A 311 1.70 -16.25 -3.67
N GLY A 312 0.86 -15.25 -3.40
CA GLY A 312 1.25 -13.84 -3.41
C GLY A 312 2.02 -13.42 -2.16
N ALA A 313 2.49 -12.17 -2.14
CA ALA A 313 3.26 -11.65 -1.02
C ALA A 313 2.42 -11.41 0.24
N ASP A 314 1.12 -11.09 0.10
CA ASP A 314 0.15 -10.99 1.22
C ASP A 314 -0.42 -12.38 1.56
N SER A 315 0.48 -13.34 1.74
CA SER A 315 0.16 -14.73 2.05
C SER A 315 1.07 -15.26 3.15
N ASN A 316 0.78 -16.45 3.65
CA ASN A 316 1.65 -17.11 4.61
C ASN A 316 2.91 -17.75 3.98
N LEU A 317 3.17 -17.62 2.68
CA LEU A 317 4.29 -18.29 2.02
C LEU A 317 5.63 -18.01 2.71
N LEU A 318 6.06 -16.75 2.71
CA LEU A 318 7.32 -16.36 3.32
C LEU A 318 7.31 -16.49 4.85
N PRO A 319 6.26 -16.04 5.57
CA PRO A 319 6.16 -16.25 7.03
C PRO A 319 6.28 -17.72 7.45
N ALA A 320 5.61 -18.64 6.75
CA ALA A 320 5.66 -20.07 7.06
C ALA A 320 7.03 -20.68 6.74
N VAL A 321 7.68 -20.26 5.65
CA VAL A 321 9.06 -20.68 5.32
C VAL A 321 10.01 -20.23 6.43
N ILE A 322 9.99 -18.95 6.81
CA ILE A 322 10.87 -18.40 7.85
C ILE A 322 10.64 -19.13 9.18
N ARG A 323 9.39 -19.31 9.60
CA ARG A 323 9.07 -20.04 10.85
C ARG A 323 9.67 -21.43 10.88
N ARG A 324 9.64 -22.16 9.76
CA ARG A 324 10.25 -23.50 9.66
C ARG A 324 11.78 -23.45 9.65
N LEU A 325 12.38 -22.38 9.12
CA LEU A 325 13.84 -22.17 9.11
C LEU A 325 14.38 -21.71 10.47
N SER A 326 13.59 -20.96 11.24
CA SER A 326 13.99 -20.46 12.57
C SER A 326 14.12 -21.54 13.63
N VAL A 327 13.53 -22.72 13.41
CA VAL A 327 13.54 -23.84 14.37
C VAL A 327 14.25 -25.09 13.81
N LEU A 328 15.18 -24.90 12.86
CA LEU A 328 15.99 -26.00 12.35
C LEU A 328 16.75 -26.68 13.49
N PRO A 329 16.72 -28.02 13.60
CA PRO A 329 17.47 -28.72 14.62
C PRO A 329 18.96 -28.45 14.45
N ALA A 330 19.65 -28.10 15.54
CA ALA A 330 21.10 -28.00 15.56
C ALA A 330 21.68 -29.36 15.13
N SER A 331 22.61 -29.35 14.18
CA SER A 331 23.24 -30.57 13.70
C SER A 331 24.16 -31.14 14.78
N ASP A 332 23.62 -31.96 15.69
CA ASP A 332 24.47 -32.83 16.50
C ASP A 332 24.87 -34.04 15.66
N SER A 333 26.14 -34.03 15.23
CA SER A 333 26.84 -35.17 14.70
C SER A 333 27.11 -36.22 15.79
N ASN A 334 26.08 -36.71 16.48
CA ASN A 334 26.18 -37.87 17.34
C ASN A 334 24.90 -38.70 17.25
N SER A 335 25.11 -39.94 16.80
CA SER A 335 24.19 -41.05 16.90
C SER A 335 23.61 -41.18 18.32
N ASP A 336 22.33 -41.55 18.36
CA ASP A 336 21.61 -42.01 19.55
C ASP A 336 21.39 -40.99 20.67
N LYS A 337 20.30 -40.22 20.53
CA LYS A 337 19.19 -40.23 21.50
C LYS A 337 17.99 -39.44 20.98
N SER A 338 16.91 -40.20 20.82
CA SER A 338 15.55 -39.78 20.60
C SER A 338 15.07 -38.71 21.58
N PHE A 339 14.35 -37.71 21.05
CA PHE A 339 13.20 -37.05 21.69
C PHE A 339 13.36 -36.72 23.18
N GLU A 340 14.20 -35.77 23.55
CA GLU A 340 14.07 -35.08 24.83
C GLU A 340 14.80 -33.73 24.81
N LYS A 341 14.11 -32.67 25.23
CA LYS A 341 14.45 -31.23 25.19
C LYS A 341 14.23 -30.51 23.86
N VAL A 342 12.99 -30.05 23.64
CA VAL A 342 12.81 -28.69 23.15
C VAL A 342 13.38 -27.78 24.24
N GLU A 343 14.58 -27.23 24.03
CA GLU A 343 15.08 -26.21 24.95
C GLU A 343 14.11 -25.02 24.91
N ALA A 344 13.80 -24.44 26.08
CA ALA A 344 12.93 -23.27 26.19
C ALA A 344 13.39 -22.08 25.29
N ASP A 345 14.64 -22.13 24.81
CA ASP A 345 15.32 -21.12 24.00
C ASP A 345 14.83 -21.04 22.53
N THR A 346 14.27 -22.12 21.95
CA THR A 346 13.82 -22.07 20.54
C THR A 346 12.38 -21.59 20.35
N ALA A 347 11.61 -21.45 21.44
CA ALA A 347 10.19 -21.08 21.37
C ALA A 347 9.95 -19.67 20.79
N THR A 348 10.95 -18.79 20.93
CA THR A 348 10.93 -17.39 20.45
C THR A 348 11.89 -17.17 19.27
N ALA A 349 12.47 -18.24 18.71
CA ALA A 349 13.50 -18.14 17.67
C ALA A 349 12.96 -17.48 16.39
N TYR A 350 11.68 -17.65 16.07
CA TYR A 350 11.05 -17.00 14.92
C TYR A 350 11.01 -15.49 15.08
N GLU A 351 10.57 -15.02 16.25
CA GLU A 351 10.47 -13.61 16.61
C GLU A 351 11.86 -12.95 16.67
N GLN A 352 12.84 -13.64 17.27
CA GLN A 352 14.25 -13.20 17.33
C GLN A 352 14.88 -13.10 15.93
N THR A 353 14.64 -14.12 15.09
CA THR A 353 15.09 -14.15 13.69
C THR A 353 14.57 -12.92 12.96
N LEU A 354 13.27 -12.65 13.03
CA LEU A 354 12.65 -11.55 12.30
C LEU A 354 13.13 -10.17 12.76
N ALA A 355 13.32 -9.99 14.07
CA ALA A 355 13.80 -8.72 14.64
C ALA A 355 15.21 -8.33 14.14
N THR A 356 16.03 -9.32 13.79
CA THR A 356 17.41 -9.13 13.29
C THR A 356 17.52 -9.29 11.78
N SER A 357 16.47 -9.75 11.11
CA SER A 357 16.43 -9.93 9.65
C SER A 357 16.23 -8.60 8.90
N PHE A 358 16.47 -8.64 7.58
CA PHE A 358 16.24 -7.51 6.68
C PHE A 358 15.73 -7.98 5.32
N LEU A 359 14.70 -7.31 4.80
CA LEU A 359 14.10 -7.55 3.49
C LEU A 359 14.39 -6.40 2.53
N ILE A 360 15.01 -6.71 1.40
CA ILE A 360 15.00 -5.85 0.22
C ILE A 360 13.77 -6.23 -0.62
N SER A 361 12.79 -5.34 -0.70
CA SER A 361 11.69 -5.41 -1.67
C SER A 361 12.19 -4.85 -3.00
N ALA A 362 12.42 -5.75 -3.95
CA ALA A 362 13.05 -5.47 -5.24
C ALA A 362 11.98 -5.45 -6.34
N ASP A 363 11.65 -4.25 -6.79
CA ASP A 363 10.66 -3.97 -7.81
C ASP A 363 11.04 -2.71 -8.59
N MET A 364 10.81 -2.69 -9.89
CA MET A 364 11.25 -1.66 -10.82
C MET A 364 10.91 -0.22 -10.37
N ALA A 365 11.68 0.75 -10.87
CA ALA A 365 11.53 2.16 -10.53
C ALA A 365 11.28 3.02 -11.77
N HIS A 366 10.65 4.17 -11.59
CA HIS A 366 10.39 5.08 -12.71
C HIS A 366 11.63 5.93 -13.03
N SER A 367 12.26 5.68 -14.19
CA SER A 367 13.26 6.59 -14.77
C SER A 367 12.58 7.90 -15.17
N VAL A 368 13.31 9.01 -15.13
CA VAL A 368 12.86 10.30 -15.64
C VAL A 368 12.52 10.18 -17.13
N HIS A 369 11.28 10.55 -17.48
CA HIS A 369 10.82 10.53 -18.86
C HIS A 369 11.11 11.89 -19.53
N PRO A 370 11.91 11.94 -20.62
CA PRO A 370 12.36 13.20 -21.22
C PRO A 370 11.21 14.04 -21.78
N ASN A 371 10.13 13.40 -22.25
CA ASN A 371 8.94 14.09 -22.77
C ASN A 371 7.92 14.47 -21.69
N TYR A 372 8.06 14.01 -20.45
CA TYR A 372 7.14 14.31 -19.34
C TYR A 372 7.89 14.73 -18.07
N PRO A 373 8.88 15.66 -18.14
CA PRO A 373 9.74 15.98 -17.01
C PRO A 373 8.96 16.58 -15.82
N ALA A 374 7.83 17.24 -16.08
CA ALA A 374 6.97 17.85 -15.08
C ALA A 374 6.30 16.83 -14.12
N LYS A 375 6.27 15.54 -14.47
CA LYS A 375 5.69 14.49 -13.64
C LYS A 375 6.57 14.04 -12.47
N TYR A 376 7.84 14.45 -12.45
CA TYR A 376 8.80 14.02 -11.45
C TYR A 376 9.00 15.08 -10.37
N GLU A 377 9.36 14.64 -9.16
CA GLU A 377 9.89 15.55 -8.15
C GLU A 377 11.26 16.06 -8.64
N SER A 378 11.55 17.34 -8.39
CA SER A 378 12.70 18.05 -8.97
C SER A 378 14.07 17.47 -8.61
N GLN A 379 14.23 16.87 -7.43
CA GLN A 379 15.48 16.34 -6.89
C GLN A 379 15.55 14.81 -6.88
N HIS A 380 14.44 14.10 -7.11
CA HIS A 380 14.37 12.64 -7.06
C HIS A 380 14.02 12.08 -8.45
N ARG A 381 14.97 12.21 -9.39
CA ARG A 381 14.79 11.93 -10.82
C ARG A 381 15.74 10.83 -11.30
N PRO A 382 15.39 9.54 -11.10
CA PRO A 382 16.26 8.44 -11.49
C PRO A 382 16.57 8.44 -12.98
N GLU A 383 17.79 8.07 -13.35
CA GLU A 383 18.25 7.94 -14.72
C GLU A 383 18.65 6.48 -15.00
N MET A 384 18.33 5.99 -16.21
CA MET A 384 18.82 4.69 -16.68
C MET A 384 20.35 4.65 -16.72
N ASN A 385 20.92 3.48 -16.43
CA ASN A 385 22.35 3.19 -16.38
C ASN A 385 23.14 3.98 -15.32
N LYS A 386 22.45 4.57 -14.33
CA LYS A 386 23.07 5.30 -13.21
C LYS A 386 22.96 4.56 -11.88
N GLY A 387 22.54 3.30 -11.90
CA GLY A 387 22.46 2.44 -10.72
C GLY A 387 21.06 2.29 -10.17
N THR A 388 20.93 1.36 -9.22
CA THR A 388 19.66 0.97 -8.64
C THR A 388 19.06 2.09 -7.78
N VAL A 389 17.74 2.21 -7.80
CA VAL A 389 16.98 3.31 -7.20
C VAL A 389 16.38 2.87 -5.87
N ILE A 390 16.68 3.57 -4.78
CA ILE A 390 15.96 3.43 -3.52
C ILE A 390 14.65 4.22 -3.61
N LYS A 391 13.52 3.55 -3.33
CA LYS A 391 12.17 4.13 -3.40
C LYS A 391 11.72 4.55 -2.00
N ILE A 392 11.33 5.81 -1.82
CA ILE A 392 10.92 6.37 -0.52
C ILE A 392 9.54 7.00 -0.65
N ASN A 393 8.65 6.69 0.30
CA ASN A 393 7.35 7.32 0.39
C ASN A 393 6.89 7.38 1.86
N ALA A 394 6.64 8.59 2.36
CA ALA A 394 6.27 8.79 3.77
C ALA A 394 4.91 8.16 4.16
N ASN A 395 4.03 7.91 3.19
CA ASN A 395 2.74 7.23 3.41
C ASN A 395 2.86 5.69 3.33
N ALA A 396 4.08 5.16 3.50
CA ALA A 396 4.38 3.72 3.49
C ALA A 396 3.88 3.00 2.22
N ARG A 397 3.88 3.68 1.06
CA ARG A 397 3.77 3.00 -0.26
C ARG A 397 5.02 2.20 -0.60
N TYR A 398 6.12 2.56 0.06
CA TYR A 398 7.38 1.85 0.13
C TYR A 398 7.75 1.76 1.63
N ALA A 399 8.30 0.63 2.08
CA ALA A 399 8.65 0.40 3.49
C ALA A 399 9.99 1.04 3.91
N THR A 400 10.69 1.65 2.96
CA THR A 400 12.02 2.23 3.14
C THR A 400 12.10 3.26 4.26
N ASN A 401 13.10 3.10 5.13
CA ASN A 401 13.48 4.07 6.17
C ASN A 401 15.00 4.25 6.25
N SER A 402 15.45 5.20 7.08
CA SER A 402 16.87 5.60 7.13
C SER A 402 17.85 4.50 7.54
N PRO A 403 17.59 3.62 8.54
CA PRO A 403 18.48 2.49 8.82
C PRO A 403 18.66 1.56 7.61
N GLY A 404 17.58 1.29 6.87
CA GLY A 404 17.66 0.48 5.64
C GLY A 404 18.47 1.16 4.55
N ILE A 405 18.32 2.47 4.37
CA ILE A 405 19.09 3.26 3.40
C ILE A 405 20.59 3.15 3.70
N VAL A 406 21.00 3.33 4.96
CA VAL A 406 22.42 3.26 5.37
C VAL A 406 22.98 1.85 5.14
N LEU A 407 22.21 0.81 5.45
CA LEU A 407 22.61 -0.58 5.22
C LEU A 407 22.88 -0.83 3.74
N LEU A 408 21.95 -0.40 2.87
CA LEU A 408 22.10 -0.59 1.44
C LEU A 408 23.24 0.26 0.86
N GLN A 409 23.43 1.50 1.33
CA GLN A 409 24.54 2.35 0.91
C GLN A 409 25.90 1.72 1.21
N GLU A 410 26.06 1.14 2.41
CA GLU A 410 27.31 0.47 2.78
C GLU A 410 27.51 -0.85 2.01
N ALA A 411 26.44 -1.62 1.77
CA ALA A 411 26.50 -2.78 0.88
C ALA A 411 26.89 -2.37 -0.55
N ALA A 412 26.32 -1.28 -1.08
CA ALA A 412 26.63 -0.76 -2.40
C ALA A 412 28.08 -0.27 -2.51
N ARG A 413 28.61 0.41 -1.48
CA ARG A 413 30.01 0.86 -1.42
C ARG A 413 31.01 -0.30 -1.51
N ARG A 414 30.67 -1.44 -0.92
CA ARG A 414 31.49 -2.67 -0.92
C ARG A 414 31.30 -3.54 -2.17
N ALA A 415 30.23 -3.30 -2.92
CA ALA A 415 29.91 -4.08 -4.09
C ALA A 415 30.99 -3.96 -5.18
N LYS A 416 31.15 -5.02 -5.97
CA LYS A 416 32.01 -4.99 -7.15
C LYS A 416 31.47 -3.97 -8.14
N ALA A 417 32.33 -3.05 -8.60
CA ALA A 417 31.96 -2.10 -9.63
C ALA A 417 31.55 -2.82 -10.92
N ALA A 418 30.57 -2.28 -11.64
CA ALA A 418 30.14 -2.83 -12.92
C ALA A 418 31.26 -2.73 -13.97
N SER A 419 31.33 -3.73 -14.84
CA SER A 419 32.35 -3.88 -15.87
C SER A 419 32.38 -2.76 -16.92
N TYR A 420 31.30 -1.97 -17.03
CA TYR A 420 31.13 -0.95 -18.08
C TYR A 420 32.02 0.30 -17.93
N ASN A 421 32.47 0.66 -16.71
CA ASN A 421 33.19 1.91 -16.49
C ASN A 421 34.49 1.73 -15.66
N PRO A 422 35.66 1.60 -16.32
CA PRO A 422 36.95 1.49 -15.64
C PRO A 422 37.37 2.72 -14.82
N LYS A 423 36.77 3.90 -15.06
CA LYS A 423 37.09 5.15 -14.32
C LYS A 423 36.27 5.31 -13.03
N SER A 424 35.10 4.68 -12.93
CA SER A 424 34.34 4.55 -11.68
C SER A 424 34.73 3.31 -10.87
N ALA A 425 35.66 2.48 -11.37
CA ALA A 425 36.12 1.24 -10.74
C ALA A 425 36.79 1.41 -9.35
N LYS A 426 36.82 2.63 -8.80
CA LYS A 426 37.31 2.90 -7.45
C LYS A 426 36.23 2.81 -6.37
N GLU A 427 34.93 2.86 -6.70
CA GLU A 427 33.86 2.96 -5.70
C GLU A 427 32.58 2.22 -6.14
N GLY A 428 32.30 1.05 -5.54
CA GLY A 428 30.97 0.43 -5.38
C GLY A 428 30.01 0.29 -6.59
N VAL A 429 28.75 0.02 -6.26
CA VAL A 429 27.58 0.18 -7.14
C VAL A 429 26.93 1.54 -6.84
N PRO A 430 26.63 2.38 -7.85
CA PRO A 430 25.93 3.64 -7.62
C PRO A 430 24.47 3.40 -7.24
N LEU A 431 23.93 4.30 -6.41
CA LEU A 431 22.54 4.30 -5.98
C LEU A 431 21.87 5.64 -6.30
N GLN A 432 20.57 5.60 -6.55
CA GLN A 432 19.74 6.77 -6.81
C GLN A 432 18.58 6.83 -5.80
N LEU A 433 17.89 7.96 -5.72
CA LEU A 433 16.71 8.14 -4.87
C LEU A 433 15.48 8.46 -5.72
N PHE A 434 14.34 7.89 -5.34
CA PHE A 434 13.04 8.20 -5.92
C PHE A 434 12.02 8.54 -4.84
N VAL A 435 11.36 9.67 -5.03
CA VAL A 435 10.20 10.14 -4.25
C VAL A 435 9.22 10.72 -5.26
N VAL A 436 7.94 10.36 -5.16
CA VAL A 436 6.91 10.96 -6.00
C VAL A 436 6.63 12.39 -5.56
N ARG A 437 6.10 13.21 -6.48
CA ARG A 437 5.59 14.53 -6.13
C ARG A 437 4.45 14.39 -5.11
N ASN A 438 4.32 15.37 -4.21
CA ASN A 438 3.26 15.38 -3.20
C ASN A 438 1.84 15.41 -3.79
N ASP A 439 1.69 15.92 -5.02
CA ASP A 439 0.42 16.01 -5.76
C ASP A 439 0.16 14.80 -6.69
N SER A 440 0.98 13.74 -6.59
CA SER A 440 0.83 12.50 -7.35
C SER A 440 0.78 11.30 -6.42
N SER A 441 -0.17 10.40 -6.64
CA SER A 441 -0.14 9.07 -6.01
C SER A 441 0.96 8.21 -6.65
N CYS A 442 1.33 7.13 -5.95
CA CYS A 442 2.16 6.05 -6.47
C CYS A 442 1.53 4.69 -6.13
N GLY A 443 1.88 3.67 -6.89
CA GLY A 443 1.59 2.28 -6.53
C GLY A 443 2.24 1.90 -5.20
N SER A 444 1.74 0.81 -4.60
CA SER A 444 2.43 0.11 -3.51
C SER A 444 3.23 -1.06 -4.12
N THR A 445 4.10 -1.67 -3.32
CA THR A 445 4.86 -2.87 -3.67
C THR A 445 4.57 -4.00 -2.68
N ILE A 446 5.28 -5.13 -2.80
CA ILE A 446 5.33 -6.19 -1.78
C ILE A 446 5.97 -5.76 -0.46
N GLY A 447 6.73 -4.66 -0.44
CA GLY A 447 7.53 -4.22 0.71
C GLY A 447 6.68 -3.90 1.94
N PRO A 448 5.73 -2.96 1.87
CA PRO A 448 4.87 -2.62 3.00
C PRO A 448 4.07 -3.80 3.54
N MET A 449 3.50 -4.66 2.67
CA MET A 449 2.70 -5.81 3.12
C MET A 449 3.55 -6.86 3.84
N LEU A 450 4.73 -7.19 3.32
CA LEU A 450 5.64 -8.14 3.97
C LEU A 450 6.23 -7.57 5.25
N SER A 451 6.55 -6.27 5.26
CA SER A 451 7.00 -5.56 6.46
C SER A 451 5.93 -5.61 7.56
N ALA A 452 4.66 -5.40 7.22
CA ALA A 452 3.55 -5.48 8.17
C ALA A 452 3.30 -6.92 8.65
N ALA A 453 3.32 -7.90 7.73
CA ALA A 453 3.03 -9.30 8.05
C ALA A 453 4.11 -9.96 8.93
N MET A 454 5.37 -9.55 8.78
CA MET A 454 6.51 -10.17 9.48
C MET A 454 7.13 -9.28 10.55
N GLY A 455 6.86 -7.97 10.58
CA GLY A 455 7.58 -7.03 11.44
C GLY A 455 9.07 -6.88 11.10
N ALA A 456 9.51 -7.39 9.94
CA ALA A 456 10.89 -7.32 9.50
C ALA A 456 11.23 -5.94 8.92
N ARG A 457 12.45 -5.47 9.19
CA ARG A 457 12.98 -4.25 8.55
C ARG A 457 12.99 -4.45 7.04
N THR A 458 12.42 -3.49 6.31
CA THR A 458 12.25 -3.60 4.87
C THR A 458 12.67 -2.32 4.15
N LEU A 459 13.26 -2.45 2.97
CA LEU A 459 13.57 -1.36 2.07
C LEU A 459 13.11 -1.71 0.66
N ASP A 460 12.52 -0.75 -0.04
CA ASP A 460 12.14 -0.86 -1.43
C ASP A 460 13.18 -0.24 -2.37
N LEU A 461 13.54 -0.98 -3.41
CA LEU A 461 14.43 -0.53 -4.47
C LEU A 461 14.07 -1.15 -5.82
N GLY A 462 14.58 -0.56 -6.91
CA GLY A 462 14.37 -1.05 -8.26
C GLY A 462 15.33 -0.49 -9.27
N ASN A 463 15.54 -1.19 -10.38
CA ASN A 463 16.21 -0.59 -11.52
C ASN A 463 15.27 0.40 -12.24
N PRO A 464 15.80 1.53 -12.74
CA PRO A 464 14.99 2.54 -13.42
C PRO A 464 14.55 2.08 -14.82
N GLN A 465 13.27 2.28 -15.15
CA GLN A 465 12.69 2.00 -16.46
C GLN A 465 11.71 3.08 -16.93
N LEU A 466 11.35 3.03 -18.21
CA LEU A 466 10.29 3.78 -18.85
C LEU A 466 9.15 2.84 -19.29
N SER A 467 7.97 3.42 -19.49
CA SER A 467 6.78 2.73 -20.02
C SER A 467 6.35 1.52 -19.20
N MET A 468 6.49 1.59 -17.88
CA MET A 468 6.04 0.55 -16.94
C MET A 468 4.60 0.11 -17.21
N HIS A 469 4.36 -1.21 -17.17
CA HIS A 469 3.12 -1.89 -17.54
C HIS A 469 2.76 -1.88 -19.05
N SER A 470 3.68 -1.43 -19.92
CA SER A 470 3.53 -1.63 -21.37
C SER A 470 3.80 -3.09 -21.75
N ILE A 471 3.21 -3.55 -22.86
CA ILE A 471 3.65 -4.81 -23.48
C ILE A 471 5.14 -4.77 -23.88
N ARG A 472 5.74 -3.57 -24.02
CA ARG A 472 7.17 -3.42 -24.34
C ARG A 472 7.77 -2.20 -23.65
N GLU A 473 8.45 -2.46 -22.56
CA GLU A 473 9.05 -1.51 -21.64
C GLU A 473 10.49 -1.19 -22.07
N THR A 474 11.11 -0.18 -21.44
CA THR A 474 12.49 0.23 -21.72
C THR A 474 13.30 0.39 -20.44
N GLY A 475 14.42 -0.34 -20.31
CA GLY A 475 15.32 -0.27 -19.15
C GLY A 475 16.77 -0.01 -19.54
N GLY A 476 17.65 0.22 -18.56
CA GLY A 476 19.09 0.38 -18.78
C GLY A 476 19.83 -0.96 -18.87
N ALA A 477 20.71 -1.12 -19.87
CA ALA A 477 21.50 -2.33 -20.03
C ALA A 477 22.54 -2.55 -18.92
N HIS A 478 23.06 -1.47 -18.33
CA HIS A 478 24.07 -1.53 -17.26
C HIS A 478 23.46 -1.72 -15.87
N ASP A 479 22.20 -1.35 -15.68
CA ASP A 479 21.50 -1.48 -14.41
C ASP A 479 21.34 -2.96 -13.98
N VAL A 480 21.30 -3.89 -14.95
CA VAL A 480 21.27 -5.34 -14.66
C VAL A 480 22.51 -5.79 -13.88
N GLU A 481 23.71 -5.40 -14.34
CA GLU A 481 24.95 -5.74 -13.63
C GLU A 481 25.06 -5.02 -12.28
N HIS A 482 24.60 -3.76 -12.21
CA HIS A 482 24.55 -3.01 -10.96
C HIS A 482 23.70 -3.72 -9.90
N ALA A 483 22.46 -4.12 -10.22
CA ALA A 483 21.58 -4.79 -9.29
C ALA A 483 22.11 -6.16 -8.86
N VAL A 484 22.62 -6.98 -9.80
CA VAL A 484 23.24 -8.28 -9.46
C VAL A 484 24.42 -8.10 -8.50
N ASN A 485 25.30 -7.13 -8.76
CA ASN A 485 26.46 -6.86 -7.90
C ASN A 485 26.06 -6.30 -6.52
N LEU A 486 24.99 -5.50 -6.46
CA LEU A 486 24.44 -4.99 -5.22
C LEU A 486 23.87 -6.12 -4.36
N PHE A 487 23.11 -7.03 -4.96
CA PHE A 487 22.51 -8.17 -4.27
C PHE A 487 23.54 -9.20 -3.82
N ASP A 488 24.56 -9.47 -4.65
CA ASP A 488 25.77 -10.24 -4.27
C ASP A 488 26.39 -9.64 -3.00
N SER A 489 26.67 -8.34 -3.02
CA SER A 489 27.29 -7.62 -1.91
C SER A 489 26.41 -7.58 -0.65
N PHE A 490 25.10 -7.39 -0.79
CA PHE A 490 24.16 -7.42 0.32
C PHE A 490 24.24 -8.77 1.05
N PHE A 491 24.14 -9.89 0.31
CA PHE A 491 24.24 -11.21 0.92
C PHE A 491 25.61 -11.49 1.56
N GLU A 492 26.71 -11.06 0.93
CA GLU A 492 28.07 -11.27 1.47
C GLU A 492 28.34 -10.45 2.75
N ASN A 493 27.74 -9.26 2.86
CA ASN A 493 28.11 -8.30 3.91
C ASN A 493 27.03 -8.10 4.99
N PHE A 494 25.81 -8.60 4.79
CA PHE A 494 24.68 -8.33 5.67
C PHE A 494 24.98 -8.64 7.15
N GLU A 495 25.55 -9.80 7.45
CA GLU A 495 25.86 -10.22 8.82
C GLU A 495 26.72 -9.20 9.58
N GLU A 496 27.74 -8.65 8.91
CA GLU A 496 28.65 -7.67 9.51
C GLU A 496 27.96 -6.30 9.65
N LEU A 497 27.18 -5.91 8.64
CA LEU A 497 26.54 -4.60 8.58
C LEU A 497 25.37 -4.48 9.55
N GLU A 498 24.57 -5.52 9.67
CA GLU A 498 23.42 -5.61 10.57
C GLU A 498 23.83 -5.30 12.02
N LYS A 499 24.93 -5.92 12.48
CA LYS A 499 25.49 -5.72 13.83
C LYS A 499 26.07 -4.31 14.06
N LYS A 500 26.39 -3.58 12.99
CA LYS A 500 26.95 -2.21 13.06
C LYS A 500 25.87 -1.15 12.98
N ILE A 501 24.78 -1.43 12.28
CA ILE A 501 23.65 -0.53 12.08
C ILE A 501 22.61 -0.87 13.14
N ILE A 502 23.01 -0.65 14.39
CA ILE A 502 22.13 -0.83 15.53
C ILE A 502 21.31 0.44 15.69
N SER A 503 20.00 0.30 15.83
CA SER A 503 19.15 1.37 16.34
C SER A 503 19.38 1.52 17.85
N VAL A 504 20.63 1.76 18.29
CA VAL A 504 20.87 2.21 19.66
C VAL A 504 20.52 3.67 19.67
N CYS A 505 19.51 4.03 20.44
CA CYS A 505 19.37 5.40 20.91
C CYS A 505 20.55 5.69 21.85
N SER A 506 21.74 5.93 21.30
CA SER A 506 22.88 6.41 22.06
C SER A 506 22.74 7.91 22.23
N LEU A 507 21.79 8.32 23.07
CA LEU A 507 21.81 9.66 23.67
C LEU A 507 22.92 9.70 24.74
N THR A 508 24.17 9.56 24.31
CA THR A 508 25.37 9.80 25.13
C THR A 508 26.24 10.85 24.45
N ARG A 509 25.67 12.05 24.27
CA ARG A 509 26.43 13.30 24.39
C ARG A 509 25.63 14.27 25.24
N THR A 510 26.22 14.58 26.38
CA THR A 510 25.73 15.43 27.46
C THR A 510 25.37 16.83 26.95
N ALA A 511 24.09 17.04 26.67
CA ALA A 511 23.35 18.17 27.20
C ALA A 511 22.11 17.54 27.85
N VAL A 512 22.11 17.48 29.18
CA VAL A 512 20.99 16.93 29.96
C VAL A 512 19.77 17.83 29.72
N LEU A 513 18.91 17.41 28.80
CA LEU A 513 17.46 17.52 28.93
C LEU A 513 16.90 16.18 28.46
N THR A 514 16.98 15.20 29.36
CA THR A 514 16.13 14.02 29.36
C THR A 514 14.68 14.51 29.42
N THR A 515 13.93 14.42 28.33
CA THR A 515 12.50 14.12 28.48
C THR A 515 12.42 12.61 28.50
N ASP A 516 12.58 12.05 29.71
CA ASP A 516 11.88 10.83 30.07
C ASP A 516 10.45 10.94 29.51
N ILE A 517 9.86 9.84 29.05
CA ILE A 517 8.40 9.73 29.13
C ILE A 517 8.11 9.71 30.62
N MET A 518 8.11 10.89 31.23
CA MET A 518 7.73 11.09 32.61
C MET A 518 6.28 10.61 32.68
N ALA A 519 6.00 9.73 33.63
CA ALA A 519 4.63 9.43 33.98
C ALA A 519 3.87 10.76 34.13
N PRO A 520 2.64 10.85 33.60
CA PRO A 520 1.87 12.10 33.63
C PRO A 520 1.78 12.58 35.08
N GLN A 521 2.11 13.84 35.32
CA GLN A 521 2.14 14.38 36.68
C GLN A 521 0.71 14.57 37.20
N PHE A 522 0.38 13.99 38.36
CA PHE A 522 -0.88 14.27 39.03
C PHE A 522 -0.78 15.58 39.82
N LEU A 523 -1.66 16.53 39.57
CA LEU A 523 -1.56 17.88 40.16
C LEU A 523 -2.56 18.15 41.29
N SER A 524 -3.71 17.47 41.34
CA SER A 524 -4.77 17.77 42.30
C SER A 524 -4.27 17.67 43.75
N GLY A 525 -4.39 18.77 44.51
CA GLY A 525 -3.96 18.86 45.91
C GLY A 525 -2.47 19.14 46.12
N ASP A 526 -1.69 19.36 45.06
CA ASP A 526 -0.28 19.77 45.14
C ASP A 526 -0.09 21.18 44.57
N LYS A 527 -0.25 22.18 45.45
CA LYS A 527 -0.16 23.60 45.07
C LYS A 527 1.16 23.99 44.40
N ASN A 528 2.29 23.43 44.84
CA ASN A 528 3.59 23.74 44.26
C ASN A 528 3.74 23.15 42.86
N ALA A 529 3.25 21.92 42.65
CA ALA A 529 3.21 21.31 41.33
C ALA A 529 2.27 22.06 40.38
N ILE A 530 1.10 22.51 40.87
CA ILE A 530 0.15 23.32 40.11
C ILE A 530 0.80 24.64 39.67
N ASP A 531 1.34 25.43 40.60
CA ASP A 531 1.96 26.72 40.26
C ASP A 531 3.13 26.51 39.28
N GLY A 532 3.99 25.51 39.51
CA GLY A 532 5.07 25.15 38.60
C GLY A 532 4.61 24.69 37.21
N PHE A 533 3.46 24.00 37.11
CA PHE A 533 2.87 23.64 35.84
C PHE A 533 2.31 24.86 35.10
N LEU A 534 1.57 25.72 35.79
CA LEU A 534 0.94 26.91 35.21
C LEU A 534 1.97 27.94 34.71
N ASP A 535 3.12 28.08 35.38
CA ASP A 535 4.17 29.03 35.00
C ASP A 535 4.87 28.68 33.67
N ARG A 536 4.76 27.43 33.22
CA ARG A 536 5.34 26.97 31.94
C ARG A 536 4.62 27.52 30.71
N PHE A 537 3.34 27.89 30.85
CA PHE A 537 2.48 28.20 29.72
C PHE A 537 1.94 29.61 29.79
N ASP A 538 1.88 30.29 28.65
CA ASP A 538 1.26 31.60 28.51
C ASP A 538 -0.17 31.50 27.95
N VAL A 539 -0.46 30.41 27.23
CA VAL A 539 -1.74 30.21 26.53
C VAL A 539 -2.33 28.86 26.91
N PHE A 540 -3.63 28.84 27.18
CA PHE A 540 -4.39 27.63 27.45
C PHE A 540 -5.52 27.48 26.43
N LEU A 541 -5.49 26.36 25.71
CA LEU A 541 -6.57 25.91 24.84
C LEU A 541 -7.46 24.97 25.66
N PHE A 542 -8.74 25.27 25.79
CA PHE A 542 -9.69 24.47 26.56
C PHE A 542 -10.67 23.78 25.64
N ASP A 543 -10.82 22.45 25.75
CA ASP A 543 -12.11 21.87 25.42
C ASP A 543 -13.21 22.41 26.36
N CYS A 544 -14.46 22.35 25.89
CA CYS A 544 -15.61 22.84 26.63
C CYS A 544 -16.40 21.71 27.30
N ASP A 545 -16.85 20.71 26.52
CA ASP A 545 -17.81 19.70 26.95
C ASP A 545 -17.04 18.53 27.60
N GLY A 546 -17.12 18.38 28.93
CA GLY A 546 -16.30 17.43 29.68
C GLY A 546 -15.17 18.09 30.47
N VAL A 547 -14.84 19.35 30.14
CA VAL A 547 -13.83 20.16 30.86
C VAL A 547 -14.44 21.29 31.69
N LEU A 548 -15.34 22.08 31.09
CA LEU A 548 -15.98 23.23 31.74
C LEU A 548 -17.35 22.84 32.30
N TRP A 549 -18.07 21.96 31.60
CA TRP A 549 -19.42 21.55 31.95
C TRP A 549 -19.78 20.18 31.36
N SER A 550 -20.90 19.62 31.81
CA SER A 550 -21.59 18.48 31.19
C SER A 550 -23.04 18.87 30.88
N GLY A 551 -23.39 18.97 29.61
CA GLY A 551 -24.69 19.52 29.20
C GLY A 551 -24.85 20.97 29.68
N ASP A 552 -25.85 21.23 30.54
CA ASP A 552 -26.09 22.53 31.17
C ASP A 552 -25.54 22.63 32.62
N HIS A 553 -24.90 21.57 33.12
CA HIS A 553 -24.31 21.54 34.45
C HIS A 553 -22.85 22.03 34.40
N LEU A 554 -22.60 23.19 35.01
CA LEU A 554 -21.26 23.76 35.19
C LEU A 554 -20.49 22.98 36.27
N PHE A 555 -19.25 22.61 35.99
CA PHE A 555 -18.40 21.97 37.00
C PHE A 555 -17.93 22.97 38.06
N GLU A 556 -17.70 22.46 39.27
CA GLU A 556 -17.33 23.29 40.42
C GLU A 556 -16.06 24.12 40.16
N LYS A 557 -16.09 25.38 40.60
CA LYS A 557 -14.96 26.32 40.57
C LYS A 557 -14.37 26.63 39.19
N VAL A 558 -15.06 26.30 38.10
CA VAL A 558 -14.60 26.60 36.73
C VAL A 558 -14.46 28.12 36.49
N PRO A 559 -15.46 28.97 36.78
CA PRO A 559 -15.33 30.42 36.60
C PRO A 559 -14.14 31.01 37.36
N GLU A 560 -13.97 30.61 38.62
CA GLU A 560 -12.90 31.07 39.50
C GLU A 560 -11.52 30.64 38.98
N THR A 561 -11.43 29.43 38.40
CA THR A 561 -10.19 28.94 37.79
C THR A 561 -9.82 29.72 36.54
N LEU A 562 -10.79 29.99 35.65
CA LEU A 562 -10.55 30.78 34.44
C LEU A 562 -10.18 32.22 34.80
N GLU A 563 -10.83 32.81 35.80
CA GLU A 563 -10.50 34.15 36.31
C GLU A 563 -9.10 34.18 36.93
N MET A 564 -8.72 33.16 37.70
CA MET A 564 -7.37 33.01 38.24
C MET A 564 -6.32 32.97 37.11
N LEU A 565 -6.54 32.19 36.05
CA LEU A 565 -5.61 32.14 34.91
C LEU A 565 -5.49 33.49 34.21
N ARG A 566 -6.61 34.20 33.99
CA ARG A 566 -6.58 35.55 33.44
C ARG A 566 -5.84 36.55 34.34
N SER A 567 -6.04 36.46 35.66
CA SER A 567 -5.34 37.32 36.62
C SER A 567 -3.81 37.11 36.61
N LYS A 568 -3.36 35.91 36.23
CA LYS A 568 -1.94 35.57 35.99
C LYS A 568 -1.46 35.96 34.58
N GLY A 569 -2.26 36.69 33.80
CA GLY A 569 -1.93 37.16 32.45
C GLY A 569 -1.96 36.08 31.37
N LYS A 570 -2.63 34.94 31.59
CA LYS A 570 -2.72 33.85 30.62
C LYS A 570 -3.79 34.15 29.56
N GLN A 571 -3.49 33.85 28.29
CA GLN A 571 -4.47 33.90 27.20
C GLN A 571 -5.30 32.62 27.20
N LEU A 572 -6.63 32.74 27.15
CA LEU A 572 -7.53 31.60 27.12
C LEU A 572 -8.20 31.49 25.74
N VAL A 573 -8.29 30.28 25.21
CA VAL A 573 -8.96 29.99 23.94
C VAL A 573 -9.83 28.76 24.13
N PHE A 574 -11.10 28.83 23.75
CA PHE A 574 -12.06 27.73 23.88
C PHE A 574 -12.18 26.98 22.55
N VAL A 575 -11.61 25.78 22.49
CA VAL A 575 -11.48 24.95 21.29
C VAL A 575 -12.38 23.72 21.42
N THR A 576 -13.48 23.64 20.65
CA THR A 576 -14.50 22.59 20.83
C THR A 576 -14.86 21.86 19.53
N ASN A 577 -15.15 20.56 19.63
CA ASN A 577 -15.62 19.75 18.51
C ASN A 577 -17.15 19.77 18.34
N ASN A 578 -17.90 20.31 19.29
CA ASN A 578 -19.36 20.29 19.20
C ASN A 578 -19.87 21.29 18.15
N SER A 579 -20.21 20.75 16.97
CA SER A 579 -20.62 21.54 15.80
C SER A 579 -22.08 21.99 15.83
N THR A 580 -22.83 21.68 16.90
CA THR A 580 -24.26 22.04 16.98
C THR A 580 -24.50 23.50 17.33
N LYS A 581 -23.46 24.21 17.76
CA LYS A 581 -23.51 25.62 18.19
C LYS A 581 -22.51 26.45 17.42
N SER A 582 -22.88 27.70 17.13
CA SER A 582 -21.95 28.72 16.63
C SER A 582 -21.18 29.36 17.78
N ARG A 583 -20.14 30.14 17.46
CA ARG A 583 -19.42 30.97 18.45
C ARG A 583 -20.36 31.94 19.17
N ALA A 584 -21.36 32.48 18.48
CA ALA A 584 -22.37 33.36 19.08
C ALA A 584 -23.26 32.59 20.08
N ASP A 585 -23.60 31.34 19.79
CA ASP A 585 -24.35 30.49 20.72
C ASP A 585 -23.51 30.07 21.93
N TYR A 586 -22.21 29.85 21.73
CA TYR A 586 -21.28 29.63 22.85
C TYR A 586 -21.19 30.85 23.76
N LYS A 587 -21.09 32.08 23.23
CA LYS A 587 -21.10 33.32 24.03
C LYS A 587 -22.33 33.38 24.94
N LYS A 588 -23.54 33.12 24.41
CA LYS A 588 -24.77 33.05 25.21
C LYS A 588 -24.70 31.98 26.29
N LYS A 589 -24.13 30.80 25.96
CA LYS A 589 -23.97 29.71 26.92
C LYS A 589 -22.99 30.09 28.04
N PHE A 590 -21.85 30.68 27.71
CA PHE A 590 -20.88 31.18 28.69
C PHE A 590 -21.52 32.21 29.63
N GLU A 591 -22.27 33.18 29.10
CA GLU A 591 -23.02 34.17 29.90
C GLU A 591 -24.03 33.52 30.84
N LYS A 592 -24.82 32.55 30.35
CA LYS A 592 -25.79 31.80 31.16
C LYS A 592 -25.11 31.04 32.31
N LEU A 593 -23.90 30.54 32.08
CA LEU A 593 -23.12 29.78 33.06
C LEU A 593 -22.19 30.67 33.91
N GLY A 594 -22.25 32.00 33.77
CA GLY A 594 -21.44 32.93 34.57
C GLY A 594 -19.94 32.91 34.25
N ILE A 595 -19.55 32.42 33.06
CA ILE A 595 -18.17 32.47 32.60
C ILE A 595 -18.01 33.70 31.70
N PRO A 596 -17.15 34.67 32.04
CA PRO A 596 -16.84 35.76 31.14
C PRO A 596 -16.04 35.21 29.96
N ALA A 597 -16.55 35.26 28.74
CA ALA A 597 -15.82 34.87 27.53
C ALA A 597 -16.33 35.69 26.34
N GLU A 598 -15.46 36.15 25.46
CA GLU A 598 -15.80 36.86 24.23
C GLU A 598 -15.98 35.89 23.05
N VAL A 599 -16.74 36.30 22.03
CA VAL A 599 -17.00 35.48 20.83
C VAL A 599 -15.69 35.11 20.14
N GLU A 600 -14.73 36.03 20.17
CA GLU A 600 -13.42 35.91 19.57
C GLU A 600 -12.57 34.83 20.24
N GLU A 601 -12.78 34.57 21.54
CA GLU A 601 -12.09 33.53 22.33
C GLU A 601 -12.56 32.11 21.96
N VAL A 602 -13.66 31.96 21.21
CA VAL A 602 -14.22 30.66 20.82
C VAL A 602 -13.75 30.24 19.43
N PHE A 603 -13.33 28.99 19.31
CA PHE A 603 -12.93 28.33 18.07
C PHE A 603 -13.53 26.91 17.99
N GLY A 604 -14.73 26.82 17.41
CA GLY A 604 -15.42 25.55 17.22
C GLY A 604 -15.08 24.86 15.90
N SER A 605 -15.35 23.55 15.83
CA SER A 605 -15.25 22.74 14.60
C SER A 605 -16.14 23.24 13.46
N SER A 606 -17.32 23.80 13.77
CA SER A 606 -18.21 24.46 12.80
C SER A 606 -17.54 25.69 12.17
N TYR A 607 -16.94 26.55 13.00
CA TYR A 607 -16.20 27.73 12.54
C TYR A 607 -14.96 27.34 11.73
N SER A 608 -14.20 26.35 12.20
CA SER A 608 -13.05 25.78 11.49
C SER A 608 -13.44 25.33 10.08
N ALA A 609 -14.56 24.60 9.97
CA ALA A 609 -15.07 24.14 8.68
C ALA A 609 -15.50 25.28 7.76
N ALA A 610 -16.21 26.27 8.27
CA ALA A 610 -16.64 27.43 7.49
C ALA A 610 -15.44 28.24 6.95
N VAL A 611 -14.45 28.52 7.81
CA VAL A 611 -13.21 29.22 7.42
C VAL A 611 -12.43 28.43 6.38
N TYR A 612 -12.31 27.10 6.56
CA TYR A 612 -11.62 26.25 5.60
C TYR A 612 -12.29 26.29 4.23
N ILE A 613 -13.62 26.17 4.18
CA ILE A 613 -14.37 26.23 2.92
C ILE A 613 -14.25 27.61 2.27
N ALA A 614 -14.43 28.68 3.04
CA ALA A 614 -14.42 30.04 2.52
C ALA A 614 -13.04 30.49 2.03
N ARG A 615 -11.99 30.21 2.81
CA ARG A 615 -10.67 30.84 2.63
C ARG A 615 -9.61 29.90 2.06
N ILE A 616 -9.72 28.59 2.34
CA ILE A 616 -8.72 27.60 1.91
C ILE A 616 -9.18 26.90 0.63
N LEU A 617 -10.40 26.36 0.60
CA LEU A 617 -10.94 25.77 -0.62
C LEU A 617 -11.30 26.84 -1.65
N ASN A 618 -11.92 27.94 -1.21
CA ASN A 618 -12.25 29.11 -2.03
C ASN A 618 -12.82 28.71 -3.41
N LEU A 619 -13.86 27.87 -3.40
CA LEU A 619 -14.39 27.25 -4.61
C LEU A 619 -15.04 28.31 -5.51
N PRO A 620 -14.75 28.31 -6.83
CA PRO A 620 -15.38 29.24 -7.75
C PRO A 620 -16.84 28.85 -8.03
N ALA A 621 -17.70 29.85 -8.23
CA ALA A 621 -19.04 29.63 -8.77
C ALA A 621 -18.96 28.94 -10.15
N PRO A 622 -19.90 28.03 -10.50
CA PRO A 622 -21.12 27.71 -9.76
C PRO A 622 -20.94 26.63 -8.66
N LYS A 623 -19.79 25.99 -8.52
CA LYS A 623 -19.57 24.83 -7.63
C LYS A 623 -19.10 25.21 -6.21
N ASN A 624 -19.74 26.20 -5.61
CA ASN A 624 -19.31 26.78 -4.33
C ASN A 624 -20.31 26.56 -3.18
N LYS A 625 -21.38 25.79 -3.40
CA LYS A 625 -22.41 25.52 -2.38
C LYS A 625 -22.09 24.28 -1.54
N VAL A 626 -22.46 24.32 -0.27
CA VAL A 626 -22.28 23.22 0.70
C VAL A 626 -23.61 22.50 0.93
N PHE A 627 -23.62 21.17 0.84
CA PHE A 627 -24.70 20.36 1.38
C PHE A 627 -24.36 19.94 2.81
N VAL A 628 -25.15 20.43 3.77
CA VAL A 628 -24.89 20.26 5.20
C VAL A 628 -25.65 19.04 5.73
N LEU A 629 -24.91 18.15 6.39
CA LEU A 629 -25.45 17.10 7.26
C LEU A 629 -25.13 17.50 8.70
N GLY A 630 -25.96 18.33 9.33
CA GLY A 630 -25.65 18.91 10.64
C GLY A 630 -26.71 19.86 11.15
N GLU A 631 -26.48 20.36 12.37
CA GLU A 631 -27.36 21.32 13.07
C GLU A 631 -27.04 22.79 12.75
N SER A 632 -27.89 23.70 13.25
CA SER A 632 -27.85 25.15 12.97
C SER A 632 -26.55 25.86 13.36
N GLY A 633 -25.73 25.29 14.24
CA GLY A 633 -24.40 25.84 14.53
C GLY A 633 -23.46 25.85 13.33
N VAL A 634 -23.57 24.85 12.43
CA VAL A 634 -22.79 24.81 11.18
C VAL A 634 -23.30 25.88 10.21
N GLU A 635 -24.61 26.00 10.09
CA GLU A 635 -25.30 26.95 9.22
C GLU A 635 -24.92 28.40 9.53
N GLN A 636 -25.01 28.77 10.81
CA GLN A 636 -24.67 30.12 11.27
C GLN A 636 -23.20 30.49 11.00
N GLU A 637 -22.27 29.54 11.10
CA GLU A 637 -20.85 29.80 10.80
C GLU A 637 -20.58 29.87 9.29
N LEU A 638 -21.28 29.07 8.48
CA LEU A 638 -21.24 29.20 7.02
C LEU A 638 -21.79 30.55 6.56
N ASP A 639 -22.92 31.00 7.12
CA ASP A 639 -23.48 32.33 6.88
C ASP A 639 -22.50 33.44 7.27
N ALA A 640 -21.86 33.32 8.45
CA ALA A 640 -20.89 34.30 8.93
C ALA A 640 -19.66 34.43 8.02
N GLU A 641 -19.26 33.36 7.34
CA GLU A 641 -18.16 33.36 6.36
C GLU A 641 -18.64 33.52 4.91
N GLY A 642 -19.93 33.77 4.68
CA GLY A 642 -20.51 34.02 3.36
C GLY A 642 -20.53 32.81 2.43
N VAL A 643 -20.59 31.60 2.98
CA VAL A 643 -20.59 30.34 2.21
C VAL A 643 -22.04 29.88 1.98
N PRO A 644 -22.52 29.79 0.72
CA PRO A 644 -23.88 29.34 0.45
C PRO A 644 -24.04 27.86 0.79
N TYR A 645 -25.18 27.50 1.39
CA TYR A 645 -25.47 26.12 1.76
C TYR A 645 -26.94 25.73 1.56
N ILE A 646 -27.19 24.43 1.52
CA ILE A 646 -28.50 23.78 1.58
C ILE A 646 -28.42 22.53 2.48
N GLY A 647 -29.56 21.97 2.86
CA GLY A 647 -29.61 20.84 3.79
C GLY A 647 -29.72 21.31 5.24
N GLY A 648 -29.01 20.65 6.15
CA GLY A 648 -28.99 21.02 7.57
C GLY A 648 -30.35 20.87 8.25
N THR A 649 -30.83 21.95 8.86
CA THR A 649 -32.08 22.06 9.62
C THR A 649 -33.31 22.29 8.75
N ASP A 650 -33.14 22.47 7.43
CA ASP A 650 -34.24 22.71 6.49
C ASP A 650 -35.28 21.56 6.51
N PRO A 651 -36.56 21.85 6.83
CA PRO A 651 -37.65 20.87 6.84
C PRO A 651 -37.81 20.07 5.54
N ALA A 652 -37.40 20.61 4.39
CA ALA A 652 -37.44 19.91 3.11
C ALA A 652 -36.56 18.64 3.10
N TYR A 653 -35.49 18.64 3.91
CA TYR A 653 -34.55 17.52 4.08
C TYR A 653 -34.76 16.75 5.40
N ASN A 654 -35.47 17.35 6.37
CA ASN A 654 -35.83 16.73 7.66
C ASN A 654 -37.19 16.03 7.61
N ARG A 655 -37.34 15.08 6.68
CA ARG A 655 -38.55 14.29 6.49
C ARG A 655 -38.20 12.85 6.11
N GLU A 656 -39.19 11.97 6.24
CA GLU A 656 -39.06 10.60 5.77
C GLU A 656 -38.87 10.54 4.25
N PHE A 657 -38.16 9.50 3.82
CA PHE A 657 -37.91 9.19 2.42
C PHE A 657 -39.17 8.62 1.78
N ARG A 658 -39.64 9.24 0.68
CA ARG A 658 -40.87 8.87 -0.02
C ARG A 658 -40.54 8.00 -1.24
N GLN A 659 -41.24 6.88 -1.36
CA GLN A 659 -41.10 5.98 -2.50
C GLN A 659 -42.39 5.95 -3.33
N PRO A 660 -42.29 6.04 -4.68
CA PRO A 660 -41.05 6.07 -5.49
C PRO A 660 -40.46 7.47 -5.72
N GLU A 661 -41.12 8.55 -5.28
CA GLU A 661 -40.89 9.91 -5.78
C GLU A 661 -39.47 10.41 -5.54
N ASP A 662 -38.90 10.18 -4.35
CA ASP A 662 -37.55 10.65 -4.04
C ASP A 662 -36.48 9.82 -4.76
N PHE A 663 -36.72 8.53 -5.04
CA PHE A 663 -35.81 7.72 -5.86
C PHE A 663 -35.72 8.28 -7.27
N GLU A 664 -36.86 8.55 -7.90
CA GLU A 664 -36.93 9.09 -9.25
C GLU A 664 -36.30 10.48 -9.32
N ALA A 665 -36.63 11.35 -8.35
CA ALA A 665 -36.13 12.72 -8.31
C ALA A 665 -34.61 12.80 -8.07
N ILE A 666 -34.03 11.88 -7.29
CA ILE A 666 -32.58 11.77 -7.11
C ILE A 666 -31.93 11.21 -8.38
N ALA A 667 -32.50 10.15 -8.96
CA ALA A 667 -31.95 9.47 -10.14
C ALA A 667 -31.92 10.39 -11.37
N ASN A 668 -33.00 11.14 -11.62
CA ASN A 668 -33.06 12.12 -12.70
C ASN A 668 -32.39 13.46 -12.34
N GLY A 669 -31.96 13.64 -11.10
CA GLY A 669 -31.23 14.81 -10.61
C GLY A 669 -32.10 16.03 -10.31
N SER A 670 -33.44 15.95 -10.38
CA SER A 670 -34.32 17.07 -10.07
C SER A 670 -34.31 17.48 -8.59
N LEU A 671 -33.92 16.55 -7.70
CA LEU A 671 -33.71 16.84 -6.27
C LEU A 671 -32.29 17.29 -5.92
N LEU A 672 -31.41 17.43 -6.93
CA LEU A 672 -30.00 17.75 -6.73
C LEU A 672 -29.70 19.15 -7.26
N ASP A 673 -29.07 19.96 -6.43
CA ASP A 673 -28.62 21.30 -6.75
C ASP A 673 -27.25 21.21 -7.45
N PRO A 674 -27.15 21.62 -8.73
CA PRO A 674 -25.91 21.49 -9.49
C PRO A 674 -24.77 22.36 -8.94
N ASP A 675 -25.04 23.33 -8.07
CA ASP A 675 -24.05 24.24 -7.50
C ASP A 675 -23.33 23.63 -6.28
N VAL A 676 -23.81 22.49 -5.76
CA VAL A 676 -23.16 21.81 -4.64
C VAL A 676 -21.80 21.26 -5.07
N GLY A 677 -20.76 21.77 -4.39
CA GLY A 677 -19.36 21.36 -4.54
C GLY A 677 -18.78 20.71 -3.29
N VAL A 678 -19.45 20.80 -2.14
CA VAL A 678 -18.98 20.25 -0.86
C VAL A 678 -20.13 19.53 -0.16
N VAL A 679 -19.84 18.38 0.43
CA VAL A 679 -20.68 17.74 1.46
C VAL A 679 -19.95 17.89 2.80
N LEU A 680 -20.60 18.55 3.77
CA LEU A 680 -20.05 18.78 5.11
C LEU A 680 -20.85 18.01 6.15
N SER A 681 -20.23 16.99 6.76
CA SER A 681 -20.81 16.21 7.85
C SER A 681 -20.46 16.76 9.23
N GLY A 682 -21.45 17.00 10.06
CA GLY A 682 -21.32 17.26 11.49
C GLY A 682 -22.29 16.39 12.28
N LEU A 683 -22.46 16.71 13.57
CA LEU A 683 -23.52 16.10 14.37
C LEU A 683 -24.89 16.58 13.86
N ASP A 684 -25.75 15.62 13.52
CA ASP A 684 -27.10 15.82 12.97
C ASP A 684 -28.09 14.94 13.74
N PHE A 685 -28.97 15.55 14.54
CA PHE A 685 -30.03 14.85 15.28
C PHE A 685 -31.21 14.43 14.40
N HIS A 686 -31.25 14.91 13.16
CA HIS A 686 -32.26 14.62 12.16
C HIS A 686 -31.72 13.76 11.01
N SER A 687 -30.63 13.03 11.26
CA SER A 687 -30.03 12.10 10.29
C SER A 687 -31.06 11.10 9.77
N ASN A 688 -31.18 11.00 8.45
CA ASN A 688 -32.17 10.19 7.78
C ASN A 688 -31.65 9.69 6.42
N TYR A 689 -32.38 8.76 5.81
CA TYR A 689 -31.98 8.16 4.53
C TYR A 689 -31.97 9.16 3.37
N LEU A 690 -32.91 10.12 3.34
CA LEU A 690 -32.99 11.14 2.27
C LEU A 690 -31.72 11.99 2.21
N LYS A 691 -31.30 12.54 3.34
CA LYS A 691 -30.06 13.30 3.49
C LYS A 691 -28.84 12.49 3.06
N THR A 692 -28.75 11.24 3.52
CA THR A 692 -27.64 10.34 3.18
C THR A 692 -27.60 10.01 1.68
N ALA A 693 -28.75 9.74 1.07
CA ALA A 693 -28.85 9.43 -0.36
C ALA A 693 -28.48 10.63 -1.24
N ILE A 694 -28.93 11.83 -0.90
CA ILE A 694 -28.59 13.08 -1.61
C ILE A 694 -27.08 13.37 -1.47
N ALA A 695 -26.54 13.30 -0.25
CA ALA A 695 -25.12 13.49 -0.01
C ALA A 695 -24.27 12.49 -0.81
N PHE A 696 -24.65 11.21 -0.82
CA PHE A 696 -23.98 10.18 -1.61
C PHE A 696 -23.94 10.52 -3.10
N GLN A 697 -25.04 11.04 -3.66
CA GLN A 697 -25.05 11.44 -5.07
C GLN A 697 -24.18 12.67 -5.36
N TYR A 698 -24.12 13.65 -4.45
CA TYR A 698 -23.17 14.76 -4.61
C TYR A 698 -21.72 14.26 -4.62
N LEU A 699 -21.37 13.33 -3.73
CA LEU A 699 -20.02 12.74 -3.68
C LEU A 699 -19.69 11.91 -4.92
N GLN A 700 -20.62 11.09 -5.41
CA GLN A 700 -20.45 10.34 -6.68
C GLN A 700 -20.24 11.27 -7.89
N ARG A 701 -20.75 12.51 -7.81
CA ARG A 701 -20.62 13.55 -8.84
C ARG A 701 -19.46 14.52 -8.57
N GLY A 702 -18.54 14.17 -7.68
CA GLY A 702 -17.28 14.88 -7.48
C GLY A 702 -17.29 15.99 -6.44
N ALA A 703 -18.32 16.08 -5.58
CA ALA A 703 -18.26 16.99 -4.43
C ALA A 703 -17.17 16.57 -3.43
N ILE A 704 -16.55 17.55 -2.77
CA ILE A 704 -15.52 17.33 -1.75
C ILE A 704 -16.20 16.86 -0.46
N TYR A 705 -15.65 15.81 0.17
CA TYR A 705 -16.19 15.28 1.43
C TYR A 705 -15.42 15.81 2.64
N LEU A 706 -16.09 16.59 3.49
CA LEU A 706 -15.54 17.19 4.70
C LEU A 706 -16.36 16.78 5.93
N ALA A 707 -15.74 16.81 7.09
CA ALA A 707 -16.42 16.67 8.37
C ALA A 707 -16.00 17.77 9.34
N THR A 708 -16.94 18.29 10.14
CA THR A 708 -16.62 19.23 11.22
C THR A 708 -15.72 18.54 12.25
N ASN A 709 -15.99 17.29 12.59
CA ASN A 709 -15.14 16.42 13.41
C ASN A 709 -15.55 14.94 13.21
N ILE A 710 -14.76 14.01 13.75
CA ILE A 710 -14.98 12.56 13.62
C ILE A 710 -15.25 11.88 14.96
N ASP A 711 -15.75 12.63 15.95
CA ASP A 711 -15.99 12.08 17.28
C ASP A 711 -17.09 11.02 17.22
N SER A 712 -16.78 9.81 17.71
CA SER A 712 -17.72 8.69 17.68
C SER A 712 -18.89 8.88 18.65
N THR A 713 -18.67 9.60 19.74
CA THR A 713 -19.68 9.86 20.78
C THR A 713 -19.70 11.32 21.25
N LEU A 714 -20.88 11.77 21.64
CA LEU A 714 -21.18 13.06 22.28
C LEU A 714 -21.45 12.84 23.78
N PRO A 715 -20.68 13.44 24.69
CA PRO A 715 -20.98 13.42 26.11
C PRO A 715 -22.13 14.39 26.47
N ASN A 716 -23.14 13.91 27.19
CA ASN A 716 -24.20 14.75 27.73
C ASN A 716 -24.81 14.11 29.00
N ALA A 717 -24.99 14.91 30.07
CA ALA A 717 -25.67 14.49 31.31
C ALA A 717 -25.17 13.14 31.90
N HIS A 718 -23.84 12.98 31.96
CA HIS A 718 -23.16 11.76 32.48
C HIS A 718 -23.39 10.48 31.64
N THR A 719 -23.87 10.61 30.40
CA THR A 719 -23.99 9.50 29.44
C THR A 719 -23.38 9.86 28.08
N LEU A 720 -23.22 8.87 27.21
CA LEU A 720 -22.70 9.01 25.86
C LEU A 720 -23.80 8.77 24.82
N PHE A 721 -23.91 9.69 23.87
CA PHE A 721 -24.76 9.58 22.68
C PHE A 721 -23.89 9.46 21.42
N PRO A 722 -24.44 9.07 20.26
CA PRO A 722 -23.71 9.13 18.99
C PRO A 722 -23.18 10.55 18.68
N GLY A 723 -21.92 10.66 18.27
CA GLY A 723 -21.26 11.91 17.91
C GLY A 723 -21.30 12.21 16.41
N ALA A 724 -20.62 13.27 15.98
CA ALA A 724 -20.59 13.69 14.57
C ALA A 724 -20.01 12.64 13.63
N GLY A 725 -18.98 11.90 14.08
CA GLY A 725 -18.40 10.79 13.31
C GLY A 725 -19.42 9.67 13.08
N ALA A 726 -20.30 9.41 14.04
CA ALA A 726 -21.37 8.43 13.90
C ALA A 726 -22.45 8.90 12.90
N SER A 727 -22.77 10.20 12.86
CA SER A 727 -23.71 10.78 11.89
C SER A 727 -23.25 10.59 10.43
N GLY A 728 -21.94 10.61 10.17
CA GLY A 728 -21.37 10.44 8.82
C GLY A 728 -20.98 9.01 8.43
N ALA A 729 -20.98 8.06 9.37
CA ALA A 729 -20.41 6.72 9.17
C ALA A 729 -21.09 5.91 8.05
N SER A 730 -22.40 6.06 7.86
CA SER A 730 -23.15 5.39 6.79
C SER A 730 -22.69 5.86 5.40
N LEU A 731 -22.41 7.16 5.27
CA LEU A 731 -21.95 7.77 4.02
C LEU A 731 -20.50 7.37 3.73
N GLU A 732 -19.62 7.40 4.73
CA GLU A 732 -18.24 6.90 4.63
C GLU A 732 -18.20 5.45 4.15
N ARG A 733 -19.02 4.59 4.74
CA ARG A 733 -19.09 3.17 4.35
C ARG A 733 -19.59 2.98 2.92
N ALA A 734 -20.56 3.78 2.49
CA ALA A 734 -21.14 3.70 1.15
C ALA A 734 -20.18 4.22 0.06
N ILE A 735 -19.40 5.27 0.36
CA ILE A 735 -18.46 5.87 -0.59
C ILE A 735 -17.07 5.21 -0.57
N GLY A 736 -16.72 4.50 0.51
CA GLY A 736 -15.41 3.85 0.68
C GLY A 736 -14.25 4.83 0.94
N LYS A 737 -14.56 6.04 1.42
CA LYS A 737 -13.59 7.13 1.66
C LYS A 737 -13.97 7.93 2.90
N SER A 738 -13.01 8.14 3.79
CA SER A 738 -13.18 8.99 4.99
C SER A 738 -13.18 10.48 4.64
N PRO A 739 -13.98 11.32 5.33
CA PRO A 739 -13.96 12.77 5.14
C PRO A 739 -12.69 13.41 5.72
N LEU A 740 -12.31 14.57 5.20
CA LEU A 740 -11.31 15.41 5.87
C LEU A 740 -11.93 16.03 7.13
N SER A 741 -11.43 15.67 8.32
CA SER A 741 -11.85 16.24 9.60
C SER A 741 -11.25 17.62 9.82
N LEU A 742 -12.09 18.59 10.22
CA LEU A 742 -11.72 19.99 10.48
C LEU A 742 -11.82 20.35 11.97
N GLY A 743 -11.98 19.34 12.82
CA GLY A 743 -12.03 19.43 14.28
C GLY A 743 -10.86 18.68 14.90
N LYS A 744 -10.67 18.82 16.21
CA LYS A 744 -9.62 18.10 16.97
C LYS A 744 -9.72 16.59 16.69
N PRO A 745 -8.61 15.88 16.43
CA PRO A 745 -7.20 16.31 16.52
C PRO A 745 -6.59 16.90 15.23
N SER A 746 -7.40 17.35 14.26
CA SER A 746 -6.93 17.84 12.96
C SER A 746 -5.93 19.00 13.07
N GLN A 747 -4.75 18.85 12.46
CA GLN A 747 -3.75 19.91 12.44
C GLN A 747 -4.16 21.13 11.58
N ALA A 748 -5.11 20.96 10.66
CA ALA A 748 -5.70 22.10 9.97
C ALA A 748 -6.44 23.03 10.94
N MET A 749 -7.08 22.48 11.99
CA MET A 749 -7.69 23.27 13.06
C MET A 749 -6.61 23.95 13.91
N MET A 750 -5.51 23.25 14.24
CA MET A 750 -4.40 23.81 15.02
C MET A 750 -3.78 25.02 14.32
N ASP A 751 -3.49 24.91 13.03
CA ASP A 751 -2.91 25.99 12.24
C ASP A 751 -3.85 27.20 12.15
N ALA A 752 -5.17 26.96 12.06
CA ALA A 752 -6.16 28.03 12.05
C ALA A 752 -6.31 28.72 13.43
N VAL A 753 -6.24 27.94 14.51
CA VAL A 753 -6.23 28.44 15.89
C VAL A 753 -4.97 29.29 16.12
N GLU A 754 -3.79 28.78 15.78
CA GLU A 754 -2.52 29.53 15.88
C GLU A 754 -2.54 30.80 15.02
N GLY A 755 -3.01 30.72 13.77
CA GLY A 755 -3.08 31.86 12.86
C GLY A 755 -3.99 32.99 13.39
N LYS A 756 -5.10 32.63 14.06
CA LYS A 756 -6.03 33.60 14.65
C LYS A 756 -5.51 34.20 15.95
N PHE A 757 -5.05 33.36 16.88
CA PHE A 757 -4.73 33.78 18.25
C PHE A 757 -3.26 34.15 18.46
N LYS A 758 -2.37 33.77 17.53
CA LYS A 758 -0.95 34.10 17.49
C LYS A 758 -0.22 33.80 18.80
N PHE A 759 -0.03 32.52 19.08
CA PHE A 759 0.68 32.05 20.27
C PHE A 759 1.91 31.21 19.94
N ASP A 760 2.83 31.09 20.89
CA ASP A 760 3.95 30.15 20.83
C ASP A 760 3.49 28.76 21.28
N ARG A 761 3.50 27.78 20.37
CA ARG A 761 3.12 26.39 20.66
C ARG A 761 3.88 25.83 21.85
N SER A 762 5.18 26.12 22.00
CA SER A 762 6.02 25.59 23.09
C SER A 762 5.65 26.13 24.49
N ARG A 763 4.91 27.24 24.54
CA ARG A 763 4.36 27.85 25.76
C ARG A 763 2.83 27.79 25.80
N THR A 764 2.24 26.84 25.07
CA THR A 764 0.79 26.62 25.04
C THR A 764 0.45 25.26 25.62
N CYS A 765 -0.66 25.18 26.37
CA CYS A 765 -1.18 23.93 26.93
C CYS A 765 -2.58 23.63 26.39
N MET A 766 -2.82 22.41 25.92
CA MET A 766 -4.18 21.92 25.61
C MET A 766 -4.77 21.21 26.84
N VAL A 767 -5.95 21.65 27.27
CA VAL A 767 -6.72 21.10 28.39
C VAL A 767 -7.93 20.37 27.82
N GLY A 768 -8.07 19.09 28.12
CA GLY A 768 -9.11 18.24 27.54
C GLY A 768 -9.45 17.02 28.36
N ASP A 769 -10.59 16.40 28.08
CA ASP A 769 -11.06 15.20 28.78
C ASP A 769 -10.93 13.93 27.93
N ARG A 770 -10.65 14.05 26.63
CA ARG A 770 -10.55 12.91 25.71
C ARG A 770 -9.14 12.76 25.14
N LEU A 771 -8.60 11.53 25.23
CA LEU A 771 -7.24 11.23 24.77
C LEU A 771 -7.07 11.37 23.25
N ASN A 772 -7.88 10.66 22.47
CA ASN A 772 -7.71 10.57 21.01
C ASN A 772 -8.08 11.84 20.23
N THR A 773 -8.65 12.84 20.91
CA THR A 773 -8.98 14.15 20.32
C THR A 773 -8.18 15.25 20.98
N ASP A 774 -8.38 15.55 22.26
CA ASP A 774 -7.82 16.74 22.89
C ASP A 774 -6.34 16.58 23.21
N ILE A 775 -5.99 15.50 23.91
CA ILE A 775 -4.60 15.25 24.29
C ILE A 775 -3.78 14.97 23.02
N GLN A 776 -4.33 14.20 22.08
CA GLN A 776 -3.70 13.97 20.78
C GLN A 776 -3.56 15.27 19.98
N PHE A 777 -4.55 16.18 20.00
CA PHE A 777 -4.46 17.50 19.34
C PHE A 777 -3.28 18.33 19.85
N GLY A 778 -3.06 18.32 21.17
CA GLY A 778 -1.93 19.00 21.78
C GLY A 778 -0.58 18.35 21.44
N ILE A 779 -0.51 17.01 21.44
CA ILE A 779 0.70 16.25 21.09
C ILE A 779 1.07 16.44 19.62
N ASP A 780 0.13 16.21 18.70
CA ASP A 780 0.33 16.36 17.26
C ASP A 780 0.62 17.82 16.89
N GLY A 781 0.00 18.75 17.62
CA GLY A 781 0.25 20.19 17.51
C GLY A 781 1.60 20.65 18.05
N LYS A 782 2.37 19.76 18.71
CA LYS A 782 3.64 20.07 19.38
C LYS A 782 3.51 21.19 20.41
N LEU A 783 2.41 21.19 21.15
CA LEU A 783 2.21 22.12 22.25
C LEU A 783 3.17 21.79 23.40
N GLY A 784 3.54 22.81 24.19
CA GLY A 784 4.47 22.66 25.31
C GLY A 784 3.96 21.75 26.44
N GLY A 785 2.67 21.49 26.47
CA GLY A 785 2.06 20.53 27.39
C GLY A 785 0.60 20.22 27.10
N THR A 786 0.12 19.18 27.77
CA THR A 786 -1.29 18.76 27.76
C THR A 786 -1.75 18.45 29.18
N LEU A 787 -2.95 18.90 29.52
CA LEU A 787 -3.58 18.67 30.83
C LEU A 787 -4.87 17.87 30.64
N ALA A 788 -4.90 16.63 31.14
CA ALA A 788 -6.11 15.84 31.16
C ALA A 788 -6.98 16.16 32.38
N VAL A 789 -8.29 16.31 32.20
CA VAL A 789 -9.26 16.41 33.29
C VAL A 789 -10.13 15.15 33.33
N LEU A 790 -10.40 14.62 34.52
CA LEU A 790 -11.11 13.34 34.70
C LEU A 790 -12.63 13.48 34.80
N THR A 791 -13.18 14.66 34.51
CA THR A 791 -14.63 14.96 34.53
C THR A 791 -15.41 14.49 33.30
N GLY A 792 -14.71 14.08 32.23
CA GLY A 792 -15.32 13.75 30.94
C GLY A 792 -15.16 12.29 30.50
N VAL A 793 -14.71 12.07 29.26
CA VAL A 793 -14.79 10.76 28.58
C VAL A 793 -13.68 9.79 28.99
N SER A 794 -12.41 10.21 28.91
CA SER A 794 -11.29 9.32 29.20
C SER A 794 -11.04 9.20 30.69
N LYS A 795 -10.68 8.00 31.13
CA LYS A 795 -10.40 7.69 32.52
C LYS A 795 -8.89 7.66 32.78
N LYS A 796 -8.52 7.77 34.05
CA LYS A 796 -7.12 7.72 34.49
C LYS A 796 -6.42 6.43 34.03
N GLU A 797 -7.14 5.32 34.00
CA GLU A 797 -6.59 4.02 33.59
C GLU A 797 -6.20 3.99 32.11
N ASP A 798 -6.86 4.79 31.26
CA ASP A 798 -6.68 4.76 29.80
C ASP A 798 -5.29 5.23 29.38
N PHE A 799 -4.67 6.15 30.14
CA PHE A 799 -3.35 6.72 29.85
C PHE A 799 -2.26 6.33 30.85
N LEU A 800 -2.60 5.61 31.91
CA LEU A 800 -1.63 4.99 32.83
C LEU A 800 -1.36 3.51 32.51
N ALA A 801 -2.14 2.92 31.60
CA ALA A 801 -1.93 1.54 31.16
C ALA A 801 -0.57 1.37 30.45
N GLU A 802 0.05 0.20 30.65
CA GLU A 802 1.26 -0.19 29.94
C GLU A 802 0.97 -0.29 28.44
N GLY A 803 1.67 0.50 27.62
CA GLY A 803 1.43 0.59 26.17
C GLY A 803 0.42 1.65 25.72
N ALA A 804 -0.01 2.56 26.61
CA ALA A 804 -0.87 3.69 26.23
C ALA A 804 -0.20 4.55 25.13
N THR A 805 -0.90 4.77 24.01
CA THR A 805 -0.35 5.48 22.84
C THR A 805 -0.43 7.01 22.97
N THR A 806 -1.32 7.51 23.82
CA THR A 806 -1.55 8.95 24.04
C THR A 806 -1.51 9.23 25.54
N VAL A 807 -0.48 9.94 26.01
CA VAL A 807 -0.25 10.22 27.43
C VAL A 807 -0.18 11.73 27.66
N PRO A 808 -0.98 12.31 28.58
CA PRO A 808 -0.94 13.74 28.84
C PRO A 808 0.34 14.15 29.59
N THR A 809 0.69 15.44 29.60
CA THR A 809 1.81 15.93 30.43
C THR A 809 1.48 15.88 31.92
N ALA A 810 0.25 16.28 32.25
CA ALA A 810 -0.28 16.29 33.60
C ALA A 810 -1.77 15.97 33.61
N TYR A 811 -2.34 15.66 34.78
CA TYR A 811 -3.77 15.46 34.94
C TYR A 811 -4.29 15.93 36.30
N VAL A 812 -5.57 16.31 36.33
CA VAL A 812 -6.33 16.71 37.52
C VAL A 812 -7.68 15.99 37.57
N ASN A 813 -8.29 15.85 38.75
CA ASN A 813 -9.63 15.25 38.85
C ASN A 813 -10.67 16.16 38.18
N ALA A 814 -10.62 17.46 38.45
CA ALA A 814 -11.46 18.47 37.83
C ALA A 814 -10.66 19.74 37.56
N LEU A 815 -11.11 20.57 36.61
CA LEU A 815 -10.42 21.83 36.28
C LEU A 815 -10.28 22.75 37.51
N GLY A 816 -11.28 22.75 38.39
CA GLY A 816 -11.29 23.50 39.65
C GLY A 816 -10.13 23.19 40.61
N ASP A 817 -9.47 22.05 40.44
CA ASP A 817 -8.33 21.65 41.28
C ASP A 817 -7.09 22.53 41.04
N LEU A 818 -7.02 23.29 39.94
CA LEU A 818 -5.93 24.23 39.67
C LEU A 818 -5.89 25.44 40.62
N LEU A 819 -6.89 25.60 41.50
CA LEU A 819 -6.89 26.64 42.53
C LEU A 819 -6.03 26.28 43.77
N GLY A 820 -5.60 25.01 43.87
CA GLY A 820 -4.78 24.50 44.97
C GLY A 820 -5.57 23.84 46.09
#